data_AF-A0A3E2HG32-F1
#
_entry.id   AF-A0A3E2HG32-F1
#
_cell.length_a   1.000
_cell.length_b   1.000
_cell.length_c   1.000
_cell.angle_alpha   90.00
_cell.angle_beta   90.00
_cell.angle_gamma   90.00
#
_symmetry.space_group_name_H-M   'P 1'
#
loop_
_entity.id
_entity.type
_entity.pdbx_description
1 polymer ?
#
loop_
_entity_poly.entity_id
_entity_poly.type
_entity_poly.pdbx_seq_one_letter_code
_entity_poly.pdbx_strand_id
1 'polypeptide(L)'
;MTRLNFLLNTVISLPLLAAAAVPADIHLQAFTNYSSFDILKWVPSRDYVPHKSGIPFTIKNETAQPWVHLAHVKNHGNTTNPEKHQKRQACSGPTQDNPSTFWYESIVHDGESSFMESSYKANYKVFRNVVTDFQADNTGTTDASAAIQRAINAGASNGPARTSNSMGTTSQPAIVYLPAGTYLMEGSLQLYVGTVIIGDALNPPTLKASSNFPNDHIIYGKDPNQGGTVNFYMGIKNIGIDSTSVSTTKAIALLDWTVSQATQLTNIVFNMPDFSDHVGITTQYDSNSNIILNDLTFFGGSIGIELSGQQWILKGITINGANTGIKAGAFQIVCLKCSFENGAVGIDASGVSGSLTMIDSTGNSLGTMVTSTNSGGSAQNSIILDNVQNTNSGGTVTLNGKVVLSGNVVNTWVHGNLYSSGATSPQNDQGLMVTTPRTSALLDSNFDYFTMVPPTYSQYSANQFVNIKQVSGLQVMGDGVTDDTANINAILRQYAGCKIIYFPAGTYIVTGTVFVPAGSIIVGDAYASAISAVGSQFYNPDAPGTMFQVGNVGDVGVAQISDMVFTVADVLQGCKLVEVNIAGSTPGDVGFWNSHFRIGGAAGSKVQTNCAGTPDTCKAAWGLLHLTNTSSVYIENMWGWTADHDLDGGNPQNIATGRGMLIEATQGTWLVGTAMEHHTLYQYNFEYAQNVFSGFQQSETPYWQGVGGPDLDPAPWTDNLIDSDPNFSNCAAGDADCRMAFFERIRGSYNLFLYGGCVWAFFNGGVGHSCTGDCQANAVRILSSAGSVYMYGTNVKSITNIIVENTVDAATESANNGGWGGVVAAYVHTGGTPPPPPPPPPPNNGPAVTGTGLNWYNPSFTVGNSGYQDPQYYYCFGGPASNFPPFANWMNFQDMFDLNQQTSMALEESGPIQGDIYNAIVEISQNSKVDARLILAIIMQESTGDVYVGCTNNGVENCGLMQAYAGSVSFDPNNAQGSITQMVKDGTQGTSQGGGLVQWFNDQNVGASTNGNPYEVARGYNSGSINYNDLSDAQGATASYVSDIANRVQGWNAQALKFKGKDAVDGSVAYQES
;
A
#
# COMPACT_ATOMS: atom_id res chain seq x y z
N MET A 1 39.26 -2.29 -63.95
CA MET A 1 38.80 -3.20 -65.02
C MET A 1 37.29 -3.05 -65.15
N THR A 2 36.83 -2.19 -66.09
CA THR A 2 35.78 -2.41 -67.13
C THR A 2 34.40 -2.84 -66.63
N ARG A 3 33.25 -2.27 -66.99
CA ARG A 3 32.76 -1.18 -67.88
C ARG A 3 31.24 -1.14 -67.58
N LEU A 4 30.60 0.00 -67.32
CA LEU A 4 29.91 0.89 -68.27
C LEU A 4 28.41 0.54 -68.56
N ASN A 5 27.55 1.57 -68.38
CA ASN A 5 26.26 1.87 -69.05
C ASN A 5 24.97 1.14 -68.64
N PHE A 6 23.74 1.68 -68.78
CA PHE A 6 23.10 3.03 -68.80
C PHE A 6 21.68 2.79 -69.39
N LEU A 7 20.63 3.47 -68.88
CA LEU A 7 19.35 3.87 -69.55
C LEU A 7 18.43 2.76 -70.12
N LEU A 8 17.10 2.86 -70.24
CA LEU A 8 16.00 3.72 -69.77
C LEU A 8 14.70 3.18 -70.42
N ASN A 9 13.52 3.50 -69.84
CA ASN A 9 12.21 3.71 -70.51
C ASN A 9 11.40 2.51 -71.06
N THR A 10 10.06 2.42 -71.02
CA THR A 10 8.91 3.21 -70.50
C THR A 10 7.60 2.44 -70.83
N VAL A 11 6.62 2.45 -69.89
CA VAL A 11 5.15 2.62 -70.07
C VAL A 11 4.37 1.47 -70.75
N ILE A 12 3.31 0.89 -70.15
CA ILE A 12 1.89 1.32 -70.19
C ILE A 12 1.07 0.78 -68.97
N SER A 13 0.20 1.65 -68.45
CA SER A 13 -0.91 1.61 -67.45
C SER A 13 -1.96 0.47 -67.60
N LEU A 14 -2.67 -0.06 -66.58
CA LEU A 14 -3.68 0.53 -65.64
C LEU A 14 -4.00 -0.50 -64.49
N PRO A 15 -4.76 -0.14 -63.43
CA PRO A 15 -4.55 -0.57 -62.04
C PRO A 15 -5.31 -1.83 -61.60
N LEU A 16 -4.71 -2.60 -60.69
CA LEU A 16 -5.40 -3.56 -59.84
C LEU A 16 -5.07 -3.30 -58.37
N LEU A 17 -6.13 -3.28 -57.57
CA LEU A 17 -6.24 -3.61 -56.13
C LEU A 17 -4.97 -3.41 -55.28
N ALA A 18 -5.02 -2.39 -54.42
CA ALA A 18 -4.13 -2.27 -53.28
C ALA A 18 -4.36 -3.44 -52.32
N ALA A 19 -3.54 -4.49 -52.46
CA ALA A 19 -3.34 -5.48 -51.42
C ALA A 19 -2.55 -4.80 -50.29
N ALA A 20 -3.18 -4.73 -49.12
CA ALA A 20 -2.53 -4.31 -47.89
C ALA A 20 -1.27 -5.16 -47.67
N ALA A 21 -0.14 -4.48 -47.48
CA ALA A 21 1.10 -5.11 -47.10
C ALA A 21 0.92 -5.76 -45.72
N VAL A 22 0.84 -7.09 -45.70
CA VAL A 22 1.08 -7.90 -44.50
C VAL A 22 2.57 -7.71 -44.16
N PRO A 23 2.95 -7.28 -42.95
CA PRO A 23 4.35 -7.21 -42.57
C PRO A 23 4.93 -8.62 -42.58
N ALA A 24 5.88 -8.86 -43.48
CA ALA A 24 6.71 -10.05 -43.49
C ALA A 24 7.75 -9.91 -42.38
N ASP A 25 7.38 -10.27 -41.15
CA ASP A 25 8.30 -10.68 -40.06
C ASP A 25 7.51 -11.21 -38.85
N ILE A 26 6.46 -12.00 -39.08
CA ILE A 26 6.01 -12.95 -38.07
C ILE A 26 7.01 -14.10 -38.16
N HIS A 27 7.92 -14.20 -37.19
CA HIS A 27 8.70 -15.42 -36.98
C HIS A 27 7.71 -16.58 -36.83
N LEU A 28 7.42 -17.30 -37.92
CA LEU A 28 6.77 -18.61 -37.90
C LEU A 28 7.70 -19.56 -37.16
N GLN A 29 7.61 -19.58 -35.84
CA GLN A 29 8.18 -20.65 -35.05
C GLN A 29 7.41 -21.93 -35.40
N ALA A 30 8.13 -23.02 -35.64
CA ALA A 30 7.51 -24.33 -35.85
C ALA A 30 6.63 -24.67 -34.64
N PHE A 31 5.48 -25.33 -34.86
CA PHE A 31 4.58 -25.77 -33.78
C PHE A 31 5.39 -26.38 -32.62
N THR A 32 5.40 -25.69 -31.49
CA THR A 32 6.15 -26.08 -30.31
C THR A 32 5.30 -27.01 -29.46
N ASN A 33 5.87 -28.15 -29.05
CA ASN A 33 5.20 -29.03 -28.09
C ASN A 33 5.43 -28.47 -26.69
N TYR A 34 4.40 -27.90 -26.07
CA TYR A 34 4.52 -27.24 -24.76
C TYR A 34 4.97 -28.18 -23.64
N SER A 35 4.67 -29.48 -23.74
CA SER A 35 5.16 -30.48 -22.77
C SER A 35 6.69 -30.61 -22.73
N SER A 36 7.40 -30.11 -23.75
CA SER A 36 8.87 -30.12 -23.85
C SER A 36 9.55 -28.81 -23.46
N PHE A 37 8.79 -27.77 -23.07
CA PHE A 37 9.40 -26.53 -22.60
C PHE A 37 10.16 -26.76 -21.30
N ASP A 38 11.42 -26.32 -21.33
CA ASP A 38 12.26 -26.21 -20.16
C ASP A 38 11.90 -24.92 -19.41
N ILE A 39 11.12 -25.07 -18.34
CA ILE A 39 10.64 -23.96 -17.51
C ILE A 39 11.79 -23.15 -16.89
N LEU A 40 12.98 -23.75 -16.80
CA LEU A 40 14.17 -23.11 -16.24
C LEU A 40 14.91 -22.24 -17.25
N LYS A 41 14.64 -22.40 -18.56
CA LYS A 41 15.35 -21.70 -19.63
C LYS A 41 15.29 -20.17 -19.49
N TRP A 42 14.18 -19.65 -18.96
CA TRP A 42 13.90 -18.22 -18.89
C TRP A 42 13.93 -17.67 -17.46
N VAL A 43 14.28 -18.51 -16.48
CA VAL A 43 14.72 -18.05 -15.18
C VAL A 43 16.10 -17.40 -15.38
N PRO A 44 16.30 -16.13 -14.99
CA PRO A 44 17.57 -15.47 -15.23
C PRO A 44 18.72 -16.19 -14.51
N SER A 45 19.90 -16.16 -15.11
CA SER A 45 21.11 -16.69 -14.49
C SER A 45 21.59 -15.81 -13.32
N ARG A 46 22.53 -16.31 -12.51
CA ARG A 46 23.10 -15.55 -11.37
C ARG A 46 23.82 -14.26 -11.82
N ASP A 47 24.38 -14.26 -13.02
CA ASP A 47 25.10 -13.16 -13.66
C ASP A 47 24.22 -12.28 -14.56
N TYR A 48 22.90 -12.45 -14.52
CA TYR A 48 21.96 -11.58 -15.24
C TYR A 48 22.15 -10.10 -14.86
N VAL A 49 22.01 -9.24 -15.86
CA VAL A 49 22.12 -7.78 -15.75
C VAL A 49 20.89 -7.14 -16.40
N PRO A 50 20.21 -6.21 -15.71
CA PRO A 50 19.06 -5.47 -16.27
C PRO A 50 19.35 -4.74 -17.60
N HIS A 51 18.38 -4.78 -18.51
CA HIS A 51 18.39 -4.02 -19.77
C HIS A 51 17.86 -2.59 -19.58
N LYS A 52 18.35 -1.65 -20.40
CA LYS A 52 18.21 -0.20 -20.12
C LYS A 52 17.59 0.66 -21.22
N SER A 53 17.21 0.04 -22.34
CA SER A 53 16.81 0.82 -23.51
C SER A 53 15.31 0.78 -23.63
N GLY A 54 14.68 1.94 -23.47
CA GLY A 54 13.30 2.13 -23.86
C GLY A 54 13.11 2.30 -25.37
N ILE A 55 11.88 2.61 -25.76
CA ILE A 55 11.53 2.91 -27.15
C ILE A 55 11.91 4.36 -27.42
N PRO A 56 12.69 4.69 -28.47
CA PRO A 56 12.95 6.08 -28.82
C PRO A 56 11.66 6.84 -29.12
N PHE A 57 11.52 8.08 -28.63
CA PHE A 57 10.34 8.91 -28.91
C PHE A 57 10.63 9.99 -29.97
N THR A 58 10.46 9.64 -31.24
CA THR A 58 10.90 10.48 -32.37
C THR A 58 9.91 11.59 -32.79
N ILE A 59 8.67 11.53 -32.32
CA ILE A 59 7.60 12.52 -32.59
C ILE A 59 7.20 13.29 -31.33
N LYS A 60 8.17 13.52 -30.44
CA LYS A 60 8.00 14.19 -29.16
C LYS A 60 7.90 15.71 -29.34
N ASN A 61 6.95 16.33 -28.64
CA ASN A 61 6.86 17.78 -28.50
C ASN A 61 7.94 18.30 -27.54
N GLU A 62 9.08 18.71 -28.06
CA GLU A 62 10.18 19.28 -27.26
C GLU A 62 9.82 20.57 -26.52
N THR A 63 8.72 21.25 -26.91
CA THR A 63 8.28 22.51 -26.29
C THR A 63 7.38 22.31 -25.07
N ALA A 64 6.86 21.10 -24.85
CA ALA A 64 6.00 20.78 -23.70
C ALA A 64 6.85 20.58 -22.43
N GLN A 65 7.28 21.70 -21.85
CA GLN A 65 8.16 21.76 -20.67
C GLN A 65 7.48 22.54 -19.54
N PRO A 66 6.58 21.93 -18.74
CA PRO A 66 5.85 22.61 -17.67
C PRO A 66 6.76 23.25 -16.61
N TRP A 67 7.99 22.75 -16.43
CA TRP A 67 9.00 23.33 -15.53
C TRP A 67 9.66 24.61 -16.05
N VAL A 68 9.49 24.95 -17.34
CA VAL A 68 9.97 26.20 -17.95
C VAL A 68 8.81 27.16 -18.21
N HIS A 69 7.74 26.64 -18.81
CA HIS A 69 6.58 27.41 -19.22
C HIS A 69 5.31 26.72 -18.76
N LEU A 70 4.77 27.20 -17.64
CA LEU A 70 3.47 26.76 -17.14
C LEU A 70 2.36 27.54 -17.83
N ALA A 71 1.43 26.83 -18.47
CA ALA A 71 0.23 27.43 -19.01
C ALA A 71 -0.85 27.55 -17.91
N HIS A 72 -1.69 28.57 -18.00
CA HIS A 72 -2.84 28.75 -17.13
C HIS A 72 -4.12 28.75 -17.96
N VAL A 73 -5.18 28.16 -17.42
CA VAL A 73 -6.51 28.23 -18.01
C VAL A 73 -6.92 29.71 -18.18
N LYS A 74 -7.34 30.09 -19.39
CA LYS A 74 -7.81 31.45 -19.65
C LYS A 74 -9.13 31.66 -18.90
N ASN A 75 -9.09 32.42 -17.81
CA ASN A 75 -10.30 32.86 -17.10
C ASN A 75 -11.19 33.66 -18.07
N HIS A 76 -12.23 33.02 -18.61
CA HIS A 76 -13.31 33.74 -19.27
C HIS A 76 -13.97 34.62 -18.20
N GLY A 77 -13.89 35.93 -18.41
CA GLY A 77 -14.21 36.94 -17.41
C GLY A 77 -15.55 36.73 -16.71
N ASN A 78 -15.54 37.07 -15.42
CA ASN A 78 -16.67 37.17 -14.49
C ASN A 78 -17.10 35.88 -13.79
N THR A 79 -16.19 35.27 -13.02
CA THR A 79 -16.57 34.47 -11.86
C THR A 79 -15.79 34.96 -10.64
N THR A 80 -16.54 35.30 -9.59
CA THR A 80 -16.06 35.53 -8.24
C THR A 80 -15.09 34.43 -7.80
N ASN A 81 -14.04 34.80 -7.05
CA ASN A 81 -13.12 33.93 -6.32
C ASN A 81 -13.60 32.46 -6.22
N PRO A 82 -12.96 31.46 -6.85
CA PRO A 82 -13.42 30.07 -6.81
C PRO A 82 -13.51 29.48 -5.39
N GLU A 83 -12.91 30.14 -4.40
CA GLU A 83 -13.04 29.83 -2.98
C GLU A 83 -14.38 30.30 -2.35
N LYS A 84 -15.17 31.13 -3.02
CA LYS A 84 -16.47 31.60 -2.51
C LYS A 84 -17.61 30.70 -2.97
N HIS A 85 -17.97 29.76 -2.11
CA HIS A 85 -19.27 29.07 -2.05
C HIS A 85 -19.69 28.19 -3.24
N GLN A 86 -18.92 27.17 -3.58
CA GLN A 86 -19.53 25.94 -4.11
C GLN A 86 -19.78 24.98 -2.95
N LYS A 87 -21.04 24.90 -2.50
CA LYS A 87 -21.44 23.91 -1.48
C LYS A 87 -21.28 22.51 -2.08
N ARG A 88 -20.71 21.57 -1.32
CA ARG A 88 -20.76 20.13 -1.63
C ARG A 88 -22.19 19.78 -2.03
N GLN A 89 -22.37 19.14 -3.18
CA GLN A 89 -23.69 18.70 -3.58
C GLN A 89 -24.19 17.67 -2.56
N ALA A 90 -25.36 17.92 -1.97
CA ALA A 90 -26.00 16.92 -1.11
C ALA A 90 -26.50 15.79 -2.02
N CYS A 91 -25.83 14.65 -1.98
CA CYS A 91 -26.05 13.48 -2.82
C CYS A 91 -25.75 12.21 -2.00
N SER A 92 -26.29 11.06 -2.41
CA SER A 92 -26.23 9.80 -1.66
C SER A 92 -25.32 8.75 -2.28
N GLY A 93 -24.18 9.16 -2.85
CA GLY A 93 -23.30 8.28 -3.62
C GLY A 93 -23.72 8.12 -5.09
N PRO A 94 -22.82 7.64 -5.96
CA PRO A 94 -23.23 6.98 -7.20
C PRO A 94 -24.27 5.90 -6.88
N THR A 95 -25.38 5.88 -7.62
CA THR A 95 -26.46 4.92 -7.38
C THR A 95 -26.34 3.80 -8.39
N GLN A 96 -26.21 2.55 -7.91
CA GLN A 96 -26.24 1.37 -8.77
C GLN A 96 -27.56 1.33 -9.54
N ASP A 97 -27.46 1.32 -10.87
CA ASP A 97 -28.60 1.37 -11.79
C ASP A 97 -28.62 0.21 -12.78
N ASN A 98 -27.66 -0.73 -12.67
CA ASN A 98 -27.58 -1.98 -13.45
C ASN A 98 -27.78 -1.72 -14.96
N PRO A 99 -26.84 -1.00 -15.58
CA PRO A 99 -27.00 -0.57 -16.96
C PRO A 99 -27.01 -1.74 -17.95
N SER A 100 -27.59 -1.53 -19.13
CA SER A 100 -27.51 -2.46 -20.25
C SER A 100 -26.26 -2.28 -21.12
N THR A 101 -25.49 -1.22 -20.88
CA THR A 101 -24.30 -0.85 -21.64
C THR A 101 -23.22 -0.45 -20.64
N PHE A 102 -22.02 -1.01 -20.81
CA PHE A 102 -20.91 -0.68 -19.94
C PHE A 102 -20.55 0.80 -20.06
N TRP A 103 -20.34 1.49 -18.93
CA TRP A 103 -20.14 2.94 -18.90
C TRP A 103 -18.98 3.38 -19.82
N TYR A 104 -17.93 2.57 -19.89
CA TYR A 104 -16.73 2.84 -20.67
C TYR A 104 -17.01 2.86 -22.18
N GLU A 105 -18.05 2.18 -22.66
CA GLU A 105 -18.45 2.25 -24.07
C GLU A 105 -19.09 3.59 -24.43
N SER A 106 -19.81 4.18 -23.49
CA SER A 106 -20.70 5.33 -23.73
C SER A 106 -20.13 6.67 -23.27
N ILE A 107 -19.17 6.66 -22.35
CA ILE A 107 -18.53 7.88 -21.89
C ILE A 107 -17.76 8.56 -23.03
N VAL A 108 -17.68 9.89 -22.99
CA VAL A 108 -16.89 10.64 -23.96
C VAL A 108 -15.41 10.34 -23.73
N HIS A 109 -14.74 9.89 -24.80
CA HIS A 109 -13.30 9.63 -24.85
C HIS A 109 -12.57 10.77 -25.55
N ASP A 110 -12.01 11.69 -24.76
CA ASP A 110 -11.25 12.87 -25.18
C ASP A 110 -9.83 12.88 -24.56
N GLY A 111 -9.30 11.68 -24.31
CA GLY A 111 -7.92 11.47 -23.87
C GLY A 111 -6.90 11.74 -24.96
N GLU A 112 -5.67 12.11 -24.56
CA GLU A 112 -4.57 12.44 -25.45
C GLU A 112 -3.21 11.89 -24.98
N SER A 113 -2.26 11.81 -25.91
CA SER A 113 -0.83 11.63 -25.58
C SER A 113 -0.16 13.01 -25.46
N SER A 114 0.00 13.48 -24.21
CA SER A 114 0.32 14.88 -23.89
C SER A 114 1.62 15.39 -24.50
N PHE A 115 2.64 14.55 -24.60
CA PHE A 115 3.97 14.94 -25.07
C PHE A 115 4.22 14.63 -26.55
N MET A 116 3.20 14.23 -27.32
CA MET A 116 3.29 14.07 -28.76
C MET A 116 3.26 15.42 -29.48
N GLU A 117 4.03 15.57 -30.56
CA GLU A 117 4.00 16.78 -31.39
C GLU A 117 2.58 17.12 -31.85
N SER A 118 2.25 18.42 -31.86
CA SER A 118 0.89 18.90 -32.11
C SER A 118 0.33 18.49 -33.47
N SER A 119 1.20 18.28 -34.48
CA SER A 119 0.82 17.81 -35.81
C SER A 119 0.27 16.38 -35.81
N TYR A 120 0.73 15.53 -34.90
CA TYR A 120 0.29 14.13 -34.76
C TYR A 120 -0.74 13.96 -33.64
N LYS A 121 -0.63 14.72 -32.56
CA LYS A 121 -1.45 14.61 -31.35
C LYS A 121 -2.94 14.58 -31.65
N ALA A 122 -3.45 15.54 -32.43
CA ALA A 122 -4.88 15.65 -32.77
C ALA A 122 -5.41 14.47 -33.62
N ASN A 123 -4.52 13.71 -34.25
CA ASN A 123 -4.85 12.57 -35.10
C ASN A 123 -4.57 11.22 -34.40
N TYR A 124 -4.04 11.23 -33.18
CA TYR A 124 -3.79 10.02 -32.40
C TYR A 124 -5.01 9.71 -31.53
N LYS A 125 -5.56 8.51 -31.68
CA LYS A 125 -6.68 8.03 -30.85
C LYS A 125 -6.16 7.08 -29.78
N VAL A 126 -6.39 7.44 -28.51
CA VAL A 126 -6.07 6.58 -27.37
C VAL A 126 -7.11 5.46 -27.26
N PHE A 127 -8.39 5.82 -27.08
CA PHE A 127 -9.50 4.87 -27.09
C PHE A 127 -9.87 4.44 -28.52
N ARG A 128 -10.11 3.14 -28.69
CA ARG A 128 -10.33 2.50 -30.00
C ARG A 128 -11.39 1.43 -29.85
N ASN A 129 -12.58 1.65 -30.40
CA ASN A 129 -13.63 0.63 -30.41
C ASN A 129 -13.45 -0.25 -31.64
N VAL A 130 -13.18 -1.55 -31.44
CA VAL A 130 -12.84 -2.46 -32.56
C VAL A 130 -14.00 -2.62 -33.56
N VAL A 131 -15.25 -2.50 -33.12
CA VAL A 131 -16.43 -2.66 -33.98
C VAL A 131 -16.71 -1.37 -34.73
N THR A 132 -16.87 -0.25 -34.02
CA THR A 132 -17.30 1.01 -34.66
C THR A 132 -16.19 1.68 -35.46
N ASP A 133 -14.94 1.59 -35.01
CA ASP A 133 -13.81 2.29 -35.64
C ASP A 133 -13.06 1.40 -36.64
N PHE A 134 -12.97 0.09 -36.37
CA PHE A 134 -12.14 -0.85 -37.14
C PHE A 134 -12.91 -1.96 -37.85
N GLN A 135 -14.24 -2.00 -37.68
CA GLN A 135 -15.17 -2.92 -38.34
C GLN A 135 -14.88 -4.39 -38.01
N ALA A 136 -14.48 -4.69 -36.77
CA ALA A 136 -14.41 -6.05 -36.27
C ALA A 136 -15.82 -6.65 -36.19
N ASP A 137 -15.96 -7.91 -36.62
CA ASP A 137 -17.20 -8.67 -36.47
C ASP A 137 -17.28 -9.27 -35.06
N ASN A 138 -18.24 -8.79 -34.28
CA ASN A 138 -18.52 -9.30 -32.93
C ASN A 138 -19.65 -10.35 -32.90
N THR A 139 -20.10 -10.84 -34.06
CA THR A 139 -21.08 -11.94 -34.17
C THR A 139 -20.46 -13.32 -34.20
N GLY A 140 -19.16 -13.42 -34.53
CA GLY A 140 -18.42 -14.67 -34.68
C GLY A 140 -18.59 -15.33 -36.05
N THR A 141 -19.17 -14.62 -37.03
CA THR A 141 -19.45 -15.15 -38.37
C THR A 141 -18.24 -15.04 -39.30
N THR A 142 -17.45 -13.98 -39.15
CA THR A 142 -16.29 -13.65 -39.97
C THR A 142 -15.08 -13.31 -39.11
N ASP A 143 -13.88 -13.48 -39.67
CA ASP A 143 -12.64 -13.22 -38.94
C ASP A 143 -12.54 -11.75 -38.49
N ALA A 144 -12.37 -11.57 -37.18
CA ALA A 144 -12.19 -10.28 -36.53
C ALA A 144 -10.71 -9.97 -36.24
N SER A 145 -9.81 -10.97 -36.34
CA SER A 145 -8.42 -10.83 -35.89
C SER A 145 -7.70 -9.67 -36.59
N ALA A 146 -7.85 -9.54 -37.91
CA ALA A 146 -7.24 -8.45 -38.67
C ALA A 146 -7.79 -7.06 -38.30
N ALA A 147 -9.07 -6.95 -37.93
CA ALA A 147 -9.66 -5.70 -37.50
C ALA A 147 -9.17 -5.27 -36.11
N ILE A 148 -9.10 -6.21 -35.18
CA ILE A 148 -8.58 -5.98 -33.83
C ILE A 148 -7.08 -5.63 -33.91
N GLN A 149 -6.29 -6.34 -34.74
CA GLN A 149 -4.87 -6.00 -34.91
C GLN A 149 -4.65 -4.61 -35.50
N ARG A 150 -5.52 -4.14 -36.42
CA ARG A 150 -5.46 -2.75 -36.89
C ARG A 150 -5.73 -1.76 -35.76
N ALA A 151 -6.67 -2.07 -34.86
CA ALA A 151 -6.93 -1.26 -33.67
C ALA A 151 -5.70 -1.21 -32.75
N ILE A 152 -4.98 -2.32 -32.56
CA ILE A 152 -3.73 -2.35 -31.80
C ILE A 152 -2.63 -1.51 -32.48
N ASN A 153 -2.45 -1.66 -33.80
CA ASN A 153 -1.33 -1.08 -34.54
C ASN A 153 -1.46 0.41 -34.82
N ALA A 154 -2.68 0.96 -34.81
CA ALA A 154 -2.93 2.32 -35.29
C ALA A 154 -2.07 3.35 -34.53
N GLY A 155 -1.44 4.25 -35.29
CA GLY A 155 -0.79 5.45 -34.77
C GLY A 155 -1.65 6.68 -35.07
N ALA A 156 -1.02 7.85 -35.09
CA ALA A 156 -1.66 9.04 -35.65
C ALA A 156 -1.89 8.82 -37.15
N SER A 157 -3.04 9.25 -37.70
CA SER A 157 -3.35 9.02 -39.12
C SER A 157 -2.36 9.64 -40.11
N ASN A 158 -1.59 10.63 -39.67
CA ASN A 158 -0.51 11.28 -40.41
C ASN A 158 0.89 10.95 -39.89
N GLY A 159 1.03 10.00 -38.96
CA GLY A 159 2.27 9.64 -38.28
C GLY A 159 2.67 8.17 -38.44
N PRO A 160 3.73 7.74 -37.73
CA PRO A 160 4.13 6.34 -37.72
C PRO A 160 3.05 5.46 -37.04
N ALA A 161 2.96 4.21 -37.47
CA ALA A 161 2.21 3.17 -36.74
C ALA A 161 2.96 2.76 -35.48
N ARG A 162 2.28 2.21 -34.47
CA ARG A 162 2.92 1.76 -33.23
C ARG A 162 3.97 0.67 -33.46
N THR A 163 3.79 -0.12 -34.52
CA THR A 163 4.75 -1.14 -34.97
C THR A 163 6.11 -0.59 -35.42
N SER A 164 6.26 0.74 -35.55
CA SER A 164 7.53 1.37 -35.93
C SER A 164 8.59 1.34 -34.83
N ASN A 165 8.19 1.05 -33.58
CA ASN A 165 9.07 1.11 -32.41
C ASN A 165 9.78 2.48 -32.26
N SER A 166 9.05 3.57 -32.50
CA SER A 166 9.61 4.93 -32.52
C SER A 166 8.74 5.98 -31.80
N MET A 167 7.72 5.54 -31.08
CA MET A 167 6.72 6.42 -30.45
C MET A 167 6.91 6.53 -28.94
N GLY A 168 8.08 6.20 -28.38
CA GLY A 168 8.25 6.18 -26.93
C GLY A 168 7.49 5.05 -26.23
N THR A 169 7.95 4.59 -25.07
CA THR A 169 7.22 3.63 -24.25
C THR A 169 5.99 4.29 -23.60
N THR A 170 6.12 5.56 -23.22
CA THR A 170 5.10 6.24 -22.39
C THR A 170 4.15 7.14 -23.16
N SER A 171 4.34 7.28 -24.49
CA SER A 171 3.59 8.22 -25.33
C SER A 171 2.65 7.56 -26.34
N GLN A 172 2.58 6.23 -26.36
CA GLN A 172 1.75 5.47 -27.30
C GLN A 172 0.62 4.65 -26.65
N PRO A 173 -0.13 5.21 -25.69
CA PRO A 173 -1.21 4.46 -25.06
C PRO A 173 -2.31 4.11 -26.07
N ALA A 174 -2.72 2.85 -26.08
CA ALA A 174 -3.80 2.35 -26.93
C ALA A 174 -4.77 1.51 -26.08
N ILE A 175 -5.91 2.10 -25.75
CA ILE A 175 -7.01 1.38 -25.12
C ILE A 175 -7.88 0.78 -26.22
N VAL A 176 -7.78 -0.53 -26.39
CA VAL A 176 -8.50 -1.31 -27.41
C VAL A 176 -9.75 -1.91 -26.76
N TYR A 177 -10.89 -1.28 -27.00
CA TYR A 177 -12.17 -1.67 -26.42
C TYR A 177 -12.90 -2.68 -27.30
N LEU A 178 -13.34 -3.78 -26.69
CA LEU A 178 -14.13 -4.84 -27.31
C LEU A 178 -15.55 -4.81 -26.73
N PRO A 179 -16.54 -4.31 -27.50
CA PRO A 179 -17.95 -4.50 -27.16
C PRO A 179 -18.30 -5.97 -26.98
N ALA A 180 -19.37 -6.26 -26.24
CA ALA A 180 -19.89 -7.61 -26.07
C ALA A 180 -20.07 -8.34 -27.42
N GLY A 181 -19.75 -9.64 -27.42
CA GLY A 181 -19.89 -10.49 -28.60
C GLY A 181 -18.88 -11.62 -28.68
N THR A 182 -18.91 -12.33 -29.80
CA THR A 182 -17.92 -13.35 -30.15
C THR A 182 -17.11 -12.84 -31.33
N TYR A 183 -15.80 -12.85 -31.20
CA TYR A 183 -14.86 -12.45 -32.25
C TYR A 183 -14.19 -13.72 -32.76
N LEU A 184 -14.54 -14.15 -33.97
CA LEU A 184 -13.87 -15.29 -34.60
C LEU A 184 -12.42 -14.89 -34.91
N MET A 185 -11.48 -15.71 -34.50
CA MET A 185 -10.04 -15.48 -34.69
C MET A 185 -9.52 -16.49 -35.70
N GLU A 186 -9.11 -16.02 -36.88
CA GLU A 186 -8.35 -16.82 -37.87
C GLU A 186 -6.87 -16.46 -37.90
N GLY A 187 -6.44 -15.48 -37.09
CA GLY A 187 -5.06 -15.09 -36.88
C GLY A 187 -4.82 -14.64 -35.43
N SER A 188 -3.55 -14.55 -35.05
CA SER A 188 -3.13 -14.10 -33.71
C SER A 188 -3.18 -12.58 -33.57
N LEU A 189 -3.29 -12.12 -32.33
CA LEU A 189 -3.02 -10.74 -31.96
C LEU A 189 -1.59 -10.60 -31.45
N GLN A 190 -0.88 -9.56 -31.88
CA GLN A 190 0.42 -9.15 -31.38
C GLN A 190 0.25 -7.83 -30.62
N LEU A 191 0.56 -7.84 -29.32
CA LEU A 191 0.54 -6.63 -28.50
C LEU A 191 1.87 -5.87 -28.60
N TYR A 192 1.82 -4.59 -28.27
CA TYR A 192 2.96 -3.68 -28.15
C TYR A 192 2.86 -2.91 -26.84
N VAL A 193 3.99 -2.43 -26.32
CA VAL A 193 4.03 -1.64 -25.09
C VAL A 193 3.04 -0.47 -25.14
N GLY A 194 2.26 -0.27 -24.07
CA GLY A 194 1.18 0.71 -24.00
C GLY A 194 -0.19 0.21 -24.49
N THR A 195 -0.34 -1.08 -24.82
CA THR A 195 -1.65 -1.66 -25.22
C THR A 195 -2.43 -2.14 -24.01
N VAL A 196 -3.68 -1.69 -23.88
CA VAL A 196 -4.63 -2.24 -22.90
C VAL A 196 -5.88 -2.70 -23.63
N ILE A 197 -6.15 -4.00 -23.61
CA ILE A 197 -7.40 -4.57 -24.12
C ILE A 197 -8.44 -4.52 -22.99
N ILE A 198 -9.60 -3.93 -23.26
CA ILE A 198 -10.72 -3.86 -22.31
C ILE A 198 -11.97 -4.40 -22.98
N GLY A 199 -12.49 -5.53 -22.48
CA GLY A 199 -13.80 -6.02 -22.87
C GLY A 199 -14.94 -5.35 -22.09
N ASP A 200 -16.14 -5.42 -22.65
CA ASP A 200 -17.38 -5.10 -21.94
C ASP A 200 -17.49 -5.91 -20.63
N ALA A 201 -17.45 -5.25 -19.48
CA ALA A 201 -17.48 -5.90 -18.17
C ALA A 201 -18.86 -6.45 -17.77
N LEU A 202 -19.94 -6.04 -18.43
CA LEU A 202 -21.28 -6.61 -18.21
C LEU A 202 -21.43 -7.94 -18.94
N ASN A 203 -20.91 -8.02 -20.16
CA ASN A 203 -20.95 -9.21 -21.00
C ASN A 203 -19.58 -9.42 -21.68
N PRO A 204 -18.61 -10.01 -20.96
CA PRO A 204 -17.24 -10.18 -21.45
C PRO A 204 -17.18 -10.78 -22.86
N PRO A 205 -16.59 -10.08 -23.85
CA PRO A 205 -16.45 -10.59 -25.20
C PRO A 205 -15.51 -11.79 -25.26
N THR A 206 -15.75 -12.69 -26.21
CA THR A 206 -14.93 -13.89 -26.40
C THR A 206 -14.13 -13.82 -27.68
N LEU A 207 -12.80 -13.97 -27.59
CA LEU A 207 -11.91 -14.22 -28.71
C LEU A 207 -11.86 -15.74 -28.98
N LYS A 208 -12.55 -16.20 -30.02
CA LYS A 208 -12.73 -17.62 -30.33
C LYS A 208 -11.85 -18.05 -31.50
N ALA A 209 -10.84 -18.87 -31.24
CA ALA A 209 -10.01 -19.46 -32.29
C ALA A 209 -10.84 -20.35 -33.23
N SER A 210 -10.64 -20.19 -34.54
CA SER A 210 -11.25 -21.05 -35.54
C SER A 210 -10.72 -22.49 -35.45
N SER A 211 -11.45 -23.47 -35.97
CA SER A 211 -11.02 -24.88 -35.89
C SER A 211 -9.71 -25.17 -36.63
N ASN A 212 -9.41 -24.35 -37.64
CA ASN A 212 -8.18 -24.43 -38.44
C ASN A 212 -7.21 -23.29 -38.08
N PHE A 213 -7.26 -22.78 -36.85
CA PHE A 213 -6.40 -21.68 -36.40
C PHE A 213 -4.94 -21.97 -36.78
N PRO A 214 -4.20 -21.05 -37.43
CA PRO A 214 -2.93 -21.40 -38.06
C PRO A 214 -1.74 -21.36 -37.10
N ASN A 215 -1.82 -20.59 -36.02
CA ASN A 215 -0.67 -20.27 -35.17
C ASN A 215 -0.68 -21.07 -33.86
N ASP A 216 0.39 -20.93 -33.08
CA ASP A 216 0.55 -21.55 -31.76
C ASP A 216 0.06 -20.67 -30.61
N HIS A 217 -0.25 -19.38 -30.84
CA HIS A 217 -0.85 -18.48 -29.85
C HIS A 217 -2.07 -17.74 -30.38
N ILE A 218 -3.10 -17.53 -29.55
CA ILE A 218 -4.18 -16.59 -29.90
C ILE A 218 -3.70 -15.14 -29.70
N ILE A 219 -2.96 -14.89 -28.62
CA ILE A 219 -2.38 -13.57 -28.31
C ILE A 219 -0.91 -13.72 -27.93
N TYR A 220 -0.05 -12.94 -28.57
CA TYR A 220 1.31 -12.65 -28.13
C TYR A 220 1.31 -11.36 -27.31
N GLY A 221 1.44 -11.49 -25.99
CA GLY A 221 1.36 -10.38 -25.04
C GLY A 221 2.66 -9.61 -24.86
N LYS A 222 3.79 -10.15 -25.35
CA LYS A 222 5.10 -9.48 -25.32
C LYS A 222 5.33 -8.63 -26.57
N ASP A 223 5.74 -7.38 -26.41
CA ASP A 223 6.28 -6.58 -27.52
C ASP A 223 7.56 -7.24 -28.05
N PRO A 224 7.60 -7.66 -29.33
CA PRO A 224 8.72 -8.40 -29.88
C PRO A 224 9.98 -7.54 -30.03
N ASN A 225 9.84 -6.20 -29.99
CA ASN A 225 10.97 -5.28 -30.11
C ASN A 225 11.69 -5.03 -28.79
N GLN A 226 11.16 -5.55 -27.69
CA GLN A 226 11.65 -5.29 -26.34
C GLN A 226 12.00 -6.61 -25.64
N GLY A 227 12.97 -6.55 -24.71
CA GLY A 227 13.22 -7.67 -23.79
C GLY A 227 12.03 -7.87 -22.84
N GLY A 228 11.84 -9.08 -22.32
CA GLY A 228 10.73 -9.37 -21.39
C GLY A 228 10.82 -8.55 -20.10
N THR A 229 12.03 -8.23 -19.64
CA THR A 229 12.27 -7.44 -18.41
C THR A 229 11.96 -5.95 -18.52
N VAL A 230 11.78 -5.43 -19.74
CA VAL A 230 11.39 -4.03 -20.01
C VAL A 230 10.02 -3.92 -20.73
N ASN A 231 9.26 -5.02 -20.78
CA ASN A 231 7.90 -5.04 -21.31
C ASN A 231 6.91 -4.58 -20.22
N PHE A 232 6.76 -3.26 -20.09
CA PHE A 232 5.87 -2.63 -19.11
C PHE A 232 4.56 -2.11 -19.75
N TYR A 233 3.61 -1.67 -18.92
CA TYR A 233 2.42 -0.89 -19.32
C TYR A 233 1.52 -1.58 -20.35
N MET A 234 1.17 -2.84 -20.10
CA MET A 234 0.25 -3.62 -20.92
C MET A 234 -0.79 -4.32 -20.06
N GLY A 235 -2.01 -4.45 -20.59
CA GLY A 235 -3.04 -5.17 -19.85
C GLY A 235 -4.15 -5.77 -20.70
N ILE A 236 -4.83 -6.74 -20.14
CA ILE A 236 -6.04 -7.36 -20.70
C ILE A 236 -7.07 -7.49 -19.57
N LYS A 237 -8.25 -6.92 -19.78
CA LYS A 237 -9.33 -6.90 -18.80
C LYS A 237 -10.63 -7.42 -19.41
N ASN A 238 -11.37 -8.25 -18.68
CA ASN A 238 -12.77 -8.61 -18.97
C ASN A 238 -13.00 -9.31 -20.32
N ILE A 239 -12.25 -10.35 -20.66
CA ILE A 239 -12.46 -11.11 -21.92
C ILE A 239 -12.49 -12.63 -21.70
N GLY A 240 -13.11 -13.34 -22.63
CA GLY A 240 -12.91 -14.77 -22.81
C GLY A 240 -11.89 -15.04 -23.92
N ILE A 241 -11.03 -16.03 -23.74
CA ILE A 241 -10.15 -16.57 -24.78
C ILE A 241 -10.50 -18.05 -24.94
N ASP A 242 -10.94 -18.44 -26.13
CA ASP A 242 -11.58 -19.73 -26.38
C ASP A 242 -10.88 -20.49 -27.53
N SER A 243 -10.33 -21.65 -27.18
CA SER A 243 -9.68 -22.60 -28.10
C SER A 243 -10.48 -23.88 -28.31
N THR A 244 -11.71 -23.99 -27.81
CA THR A 244 -12.52 -25.22 -27.81
C THR A 244 -12.82 -25.77 -29.20
N SER A 245 -12.68 -24.96 -30.25
CA SER A 245 -12.85 -25.39 -31.64
C SER A 245 -11.57 -25.96 -32.26
N VAL A 246 -10.41 -25.73 -31.65
CA VAL A 246 -9.10 -26.24 -32.09
C VAL A 246 -8.95 -27.70 -31.66
N SER A 247 -8.34 -28.53 -32.53
CA SER A 247 -8.12 -29.95 -32.27
C SER A 247 -7.36 -30.21 -30.97
N THR A 248 -7.82 -31.16 -30.15
CA THR A 248 -7.20 -31.49 -28.86
C THR A 248 -5.73 -31.90 -28.96
N THR A 249 -5.29 -32.46 -30.08
CA THR A 249 -3.90 -32.88 -30.32
C THR A 249 -3.02 -31.78 -30.91
N LYS A 250 -3.55 -30.56 -31.09
CA LYS A 250 -2.77 -29.43 -31.56
C LYS A 250 -2.22 -28.70 -30.35
N ALA A 251 -0.90 -28.61 -30.27
CA ALA A 251 -0.24 -27.74 -29.32
C ALA A 251 -0.57 -26.26 -29.64
N ILE A 252 -1.19 -25.57 -28.68
CA ILE A 252 -1.51 -24.14 -28.75
C ILE A 252 -1.54 -23.57 -27.33
N ALA A 253 -0.97 -22.39 -27.12
CA ALA A 253 -1.23 -21.59 -25.93
C ALA A 253 -2.25 -20.49 -26.26
N LEU A 254 -3.12 -20.13 -25.32
CA LEU A 254 -4.10 -19.08 -25.57
C LEU A 254 -3.42 -17.70 -25.49
N LEU A 255 -2.50 -17.52 -24.54
CA LEU A 255 -1.80 -16.27 -24.29
C LEU A 255 -0.32 -16.49 -23.96
N ASP A 256 0.58 -15.80 -24.65
CA ASP A 256 1.90 -15.49 -24.12
C ASP A 256 1.83 -14.22 -23.25
N TRP A 257 2.38 -14.27 -22.04
CA TRP A 257 2.44 -13.14 -21.11
C TRP A 257 3.85 -12.92 -20.55
N THR A 258 4.85 -12.94 -21.43
CA THR A 258 6.25 -12.69 -21.07
C THR A 258 6.52 -11.18 -20.89
N VAL A 259 6.05 -10.63 -19.77
CA VAL A 259 6.04 -9.18 -19.47
C VAL A 259 6.39 -8.90 -18.00
N SER A 260 6.66 -7.64 -17.66
CA SER A 260 7.19 -7.22 -16.36
C SER A 260 6.22 -6.37 -15.51
N GLN A 261 6.72 -5.54 -14.60
CA GLN A 261 5.95 -4.64 -13.73
C GLN A 261 5.01 -3.68 -14.50
N ALA A 262 4.01 -3.13 -13.79
CA ALA A 262 2.90 -2.35 -14.34
C ALA A 262 2.24 -3.01 -15.55
N THR A 263 1.94 -4.30 -15.40
CA THR A 263 1.09 -5.04 -16.33
C THR A 263 -0.06 -5.68 -15.56
N GLN A 264 -1.15 -6.01 -16.24
CA GLN A 264 -2.30 -6.63 -15.58
C GLN A 264 -3.07 -7.58 -16.51
N LEU A 265 -3.32 -8.79 -16.02
CA LEU A 265 -4.41 -9.63 -16.48
C LEU A 265 -5.47 -9.66 -15.39
N THR A 266 -6.71 -9.33 -15.72
CA THR A 266 -7.81 -9.41 -14.76
C THR A 266 -9.15 -9.77 -15.38
N ASN A 267 -9.91 -10.62 -14.69
CA ASN A 267 -11.23 -11.09 -15.11
C ASN A 267 -11.19 -11.70 -16.52
N ILE A 268 -10.35 -12.71 -16.72
CA ILE A 268 -10.19 -13.42 -18.00
C ILE A 268 -10.58 -14.88 -17.83
N VAL A 269 -11.36 -15.38 -18.80
CA VAL A 269 -11.75 -16.80 -18.86
C VAL A 269 -11.03 -17.50 -20.02
N PHE A 270 -10.30 -18.56 -19.72
CA PHE A 270 -9.61 -19.41 -20.68
C PHE A 270 -10.40 -20.71 -20.89
N ASN A 271 -10.99 -20.88 -22.07
CA ASN A 271 -11.73 -22.10 -22.42
C ASN A 271 -10.88 -22.99 -23.34
N MET A 272 -10.54 -24.17 -22.86
CA MET A 272 -9.79 -25.19 -23.59
C MET A 272 -10.57 -26.52 -23.59
N PRO A 273 -10.41 -27.37 -24.63
CA PRO A 273 -10.95 -28.72 -24.57
C PRO A 273 -10.29 -29.54 -23.45
N ASP A 274 -11.06 -30.43 -22.82
CA ASP A 274 -10.51 -31.44 -21.92
C ASP A 274 -9.57 -32.40 -22.68
N PHE A 275 -8.60 -32.98 -21.96
CA PHE A 275 -7.65 -33.95 -22.52
C PHE A 275 -6.95 -33.45 -23.81
N SER A 276 -6.62 -32.16 -23.86
CA SER A 276 -5.93 -31.51 -24.98
C SER A 276 -4.49 -31.13 -24.66
N ASP A 277 -3.69 -30.86 -25.69
CA ASP A 277 -2.33 -30.31 -25.59
C ASP A 277 -2.33 -28.76 -25.49
N HIS A 278 -3.47 -28.18 -25.09
CA HIS A 278 -3.62 -26.73 -25.01
C HIS A 278 -3.08 -26.19 -23.68
N VAL A 279 -2.57 -24.96 -23.70
CA VAL A 279 -2.06 -24.23 -22.52
C VAL A 279 -2.82 -22.91 -22.38
N GLY A 280 -3.25 -22.54 -21.18
CA GLY A 280 -3.94 -21.26 -20.97
C GLY A 280 -2.99 -20.07 -21.16
N ILE A 281 -2.02 -19.95 -20.25
CA ILE A 281 -0.99 -18.90 -20.29
C ILE A 281 0.40 -19.54 -20.35
N THR A 282 1.29 -18.95 -21.15
CA THR A 282 2.73 -19.25 -21.13
C THR A 282 3.55 -17.97 -20.98
N THR A 283 4.76 -18.09 -20.43
CA THR A 283 5.74 -16.98 -20.38
C THR A 283 7.11 -17.42 -20.91
N GLN A 284 7.13 -18.42 -21.80
CA GLN A 284 8.35 -19.12 -22.22
C GLN A 284 9.03 -18.49 -23.45
N TYR A 285 8.99 -17.17 -23.60
CA TYR A 285 9.59 -16.47 -24.75
C TYR A 285 10.86 -15.68 -24.42
N ASP A 286 11.03 -15.28 -23.16
CA ASP A 286 12.15 -14.49 -22.65
C ASP A 286 12.10 -14.47 -21.11
N SER A 287 13.16 -13.98 -20.47
CA SER A 287 13.12 -13.69 -19.04
C SER A 287 12.25 -12.47 -18.75
N ASN A 288 11.59 -12.46 -17.59
CA ASN A 288 10.62 -11.43 -17.20
C ASN A 288 10.61 -11.22 -15.67
N SER A 289 10.00 -10.11 -15.24
CA SER A 289 9.93 -9.68 -13.85
C SER A 289 8.53 -9.16 -13.51
N ASN A 290 7.52 -10.02 -13.64
CA ASN A 290 6.14 -9.63 -13.43
C ASN A 290 5.81 -9.42 -11.94
N ILE A 291 4.72 -8.74 -11.64
CA ILE A 291 4.18 -8.66 -10.28
C ILE A 291 3.01 -9.61 -10.14
N ILE A 292 1.91 -9.39 -10.86
CA ILE A 292 0.63 -10.01 -10.53
C ILE A 292 -0.15 -10.50 -11.75
N LEU A 293 -0.71 -11.71 -11.61
CA LEU A 293 -1.88 -12.17 -12.37
C LEU A 293 -3.06 -12.29 -11.41
N ASN A 294 -4.20 -11.69 -11.73
CA ASN A 294 -5.33 -11.69 -10.80
C ASN A 294 -6.68 -12.06 -11.43
N ASP A 295 -7.49 -12.82 -10.69
CA ASP A 295 -8.90 -13.09 -11.00
C ASP A 295 -9.09 -13.76 -12.38
N LEU A 296 -8.37 -14.85 -12.62
CA LEU A 296 -8.38 -15.61 -13.88
C LEU A 296 -9.05 -16.98 -13.70
N THR A 297 -9.81 -17.42 -14.69
CA THR A 297 -10.50 -18.72 -14.67
C THR A 297 -10.09 -19.57 -15.87
N PHE A 298 -9.78 -20.85 -15.63
CA PHE A 298 -9.33 -21.80 -16.65
C PHE A 298 -10.21 -23.05 -16.65
N PHE A 299 -10.63 -23.47 -17.85
CA PHE A 299 -11.37 -24.71 -18.08
C PHE A 299 -10.63 -25.61 -19.07
N GLY A 300 -10.46 -26.89 -18.70
CA GLY A 300 -9.80 -27.90 -19.53
C GLY A 300 -8.31 -27.62 -19.75
N GLY A 301 -7.75 -28.22 -20.81
CA GLY A 301 -6.33 -28.03 -21.20
C GLY A 301 -5.35 -29.02 -20.57
N SER A 302 -4.13 -29.06 -21.11
CA SER A 302 -3.00 -29.79 -20.51
C SER A 302 -2.46 -29.04 -19.29
N ILE A 303 -2.29 -27.72 -19.43
CA ILE A 303 -1.74 -26.83 -18.42
C ILE A 303 -2.60 -25.56 -18.36
N GLY A 304 -3.02 -25.15 -17.16
CA GLY A 304 -3.66 -23.84 -16.98
C GLY A 304 -2.67 -22.70 -17.20
N ILE A 305 -1.60 -22.67 -16.39
CA ILE A 305 -0.55 -21.65 -16.45
C ILE A 305 0.84 -22.31 -16.47
N GLU A 306 1.64 -22.03 -17.49
CA GLU A 306 3.05 -22.43 -17.62
C GLU A 306 3.96 -21.19 -17.52
N LEU A 307 4.36 -20.83 -16.31
CA LEU A 307 5.07 -19.59 -16.03
C LEU A 307 6.53 -19.83 -15.64
N SER A 308 7.39 -18.92 -16.09
CA SER A 308 8.73 -18.74 -15.58
C SER A 308 9.09 -17.27 -15.50
N GLY A 309 10.06 -16.93 -14.65
CA GLY A 309 10.51 -15.56 -14.48
C GLY A 309 11.17 -15.37 -13.13
N GLN A 310 11.32 -14.11 -12.72
CA GLN A 310 11.92 -13.79 -11.43
C GLN A 310 10.93 -14.05 -10.27
N GLN A 311 9.73 -13.48 -10.33
CA GLN A 311 8.73 -13.52 -9.26
C GLN A 311 7.30 -13.36 -9.77
N TRP A 312 6.33 -13.87 -9.00
CA TRP A 312 4.90 -13.73 -9.30
C TRP A 312 4.04 -13.78 -8.02
N ILE A 313 2.99 -12.97 -7.97
CA ILE A 313 1.77 -13.32 -7.24
C ILE A 313 0.64 -13.70 -8.19
N LEU A 314 -0.04 -14.78 -7.84
CA LEU A 314 -1.24 -15.30 -8.46
C LEU A 314 -2.38 -15.14 -7.47
N LYS A 315 -3.28 -14.18 -7.72
CA LYS A 315 -4.41 -13.88 -6.82
C LYS A 315 -5.73 -14.33 -7.45
N GLY A 316 -6.54 -15.12 -6.75
CA GLY A 316 -7.89 -15.46 -7.22
C GLY A 316 -7.91 -16.32 -8.48
N ILE A 317 -6.91 -17.19 -8.67
CA ILE A 317 -6.84 -18.07 -9.84
C ILE A 317 -7.72 -19.30 -9.63
N THR A 318 -8.62 -19.57 -10.56
CA THR A 318 -9.49 -20.77 -10.55
C THR A 318 -9.17 -21.66 -11.74
N ILE A 319 -8.83 -22.92 -11.48
CA ILE A 319 -8.52 -23.90 -12.54
C ILE A 319 -9.37 -25.15 -12.35
N ASN A 320 -10.12 -25.52 -13.38
CA ASN A 320 -10.97 -26.72 -13.38
C ASN A 320 -10.71 -27.58 -14.62
N GLY A 321 -10.24 -28.80 -14.41
CA GLY A 321 -10.09 -29.80 -15.48
C GLY A 321 -8.78 -29.76 -16.26
N ALA A 322 -7.86 -28.85 -15.93
CA ALA A 322 -6.50 -28.90 -16.46
C ALA A 322 -5.74 -30.10 -15.86
N ASN A 323 -4.94 -30.81 -16.66
CA ASN A 323 -4.14 -31.93 -16.13
C ASN A 323 -3.13 -31.45 -15.08
N THR A 324 -2.42 -30.35 -15.37
CA THR A 324 -1.62 -29.59 -14.39
C THR A 324 -2.20 -28.18 -14.29
N GLY A 325 -2.52 -27.72 -13.08
CA GLY A 325 -3.02 -26.37 -12.90
C GLY A 325 -1.97 -25.32 -13.24
N ILE A 326 -0.90 -25.27 -12.45
CA ILE A 326 0.24 -24.38 -12.64
C ILE A 326 1.51 -25.21 -12.77
N LYS A 327 2.34 -24.92 -13.77
CA LYS A 327 3.71 -25.40 -13.89
C LYS A 327 4.65 -24.20 -13.80
N ALA A 328 5.46 -24.13 -12.76
CA ALA A 328 6.18 -22.91 -12.38
C ALA A 328 7.71 -23.10 -12.33
N GLY A 329 8.43 -22.11 -12.87
CA GLY A 329 9.87 -21.95 -12.75
C GLY A 329 10.26 -20.52 -12.38
N ALA A 330 10.47 -20.24 -11.10
CA ALA A 330 10.81 -18.88 -10.64
C ALA A 330 11.61 -18.87 -9.35
N PHE A 331 12.09 -17.69 -8.94
CA PHE A 331 12.65 -17.53 -7.60
C PHE A 331 11.55 -17.44 -6.55
N GLN A 332 10.45 -16.75 -6.84
CA GLN A 332 9.37 -16.61 -5.87
C GLN A 332 7.99 -16.70 -6.51
N ILE A 333 7.11 -17.52 -5.94
CA ILE A 333 5.69 -17.58 -6.30
C ILE A 333 4.84 -17.45 -5.04
N VAL A 334 3.85 -16.55 -5.07
CA VAL A 334 2.78 -16.48 -4.06
C VAL A 334 1.46 -16.81 -4.74
N CYS A 335 0.70 -17.74 -4.18
CA CYS A 335 -0.67 -18.04 -4.57
C CYS A 335 -1.60 -17.57 -3.44
N LEU A 336 -2.48 -16.61 -3.73
CA LEU A 336 -3.43 -16.05 -2.78
C LEU A 336 -4.85 -16.33 -3.28
N LYS A 337 -5.64 -17.07 -2.50
CA LYS A 337 -7.03 -17.40 -2.84
C LYS A 337 -7.18 -18.16 -4.16
N CYS A 338 -6.28 -19.10 -4.43
CA CYS A 338 -6.32 -19.93 -5.64
C CYS A 338 -7.12 -21.22 -5.41
N SER A 339 -7.85 -21.67 -6.43
CA SER A 339 -8.63 -22.91 -6.42
C SER A 339 -8.24 -23.82 -7.58
N PHE A 340 -8.05 -25.11 -7.29
CA PHE A 340 -7.67 -26.14 -8.25
C PHE A 340 -8.60 -27.36 -8.14
N GLU A 341 -9.23 -27.74 -9.25
CA GLU A 341 -10.22 -28.81 -9.29
C GLU A 341 -10.01 -29.78 -10.46
N ASN A 342 -10.28 -31.07 -10.22
CA ASN A 342 -10.40 -32.10 -11.24
C ASN A 342 -9.15 -32.29 -12.13
N GLY A 343 -7.96 -32.13 -11.56
CA GLY A 343 -6.67 -32.25 -12.24
C GLY A 343 -5.76 -33.32 -11.62
N ALA A 344 -4.71 -33.73 -12.34
CA ALA A 344 -3.70 -34.63 -11.77
C ALA A 344 -2.81 -33.90 -10.75
N VAL A 345 -2.43 -32.66 -11.06
CA VAL A 345 -1.55 -31.82 -10.24
C VAL A 345 -2.12 -30.41 -10.12
N GLY A 346 -2.23 -29.87 -8.90
CA GLY A 346 -2.56 -28.46 -8.69
C GLY A 346 -1.42 -27.55 -9.15
N ILE A 347 -0.27 -27.66 -8.48
CA ILE A 347 0.96 -26.90 -8.78
C ILE A 347 2.15 -27.87 -8.92
N ASP A 348 2.79 -27.86 -10.08
CA ASP A 348 4.14 -28.37 -10.27
C ASP A 348 5.15 -27.25 -10.04
N ALA A 349 5.76 -27.28 -8.86
CA ALA A 349 6.75 -26.31 -8.39
C ALA A 349 8.18 -26.84 -8.53
N SER A 350 8.41 -27.92 -9.28
CA SER A 350 9.75 -28.50 -9.45
C SER A 350 10.76 -27.54 -10.09
N GLY A 351 10.31 -26.52 -10.82
CA GLY A 351 11.13 -25.46 -11.37
C GLY A 351 11.33 -24.25 -10.44
N VAL A 352 10.63 -24.17 -9.29
CA VAL A 352 10.72 -23.03 -8.37
C VAL A 352 11.95 -23.18 -7.50
N SER A 353 13.01 -22.41 -7.75
CA SER A 353 14.30 -22.55 -7.08
C SER A 353 14.37 -21.87 -5.71
N GLY A 354 13.57 -20.81 -5.50
CA GLY A 354 13.50 -20.09 -4.22
C GLY A 354 12.36 -20.59 -3.35
N SER A 355 11.19 -19.93 -3.38
CA SER A 355 10.03 -20.31 -2.57
C SER A 355 8.69 -20.28 -3.29
N LEU A 356 7.82 -21.25 -2.98
CA LEU A 356 6.37 -21.22 -3.24
C LEU A 356 5.61 -20.99 -1.93
N THR A 357 4.75 -19.98 -1.90
CA THR A 357 3.84 -19.70 -0.78
C THR A 357 2.40 -19.81 -1.24
N MET A 358 1.55 -20.56 -0.55
CA MET A 358 0.12 -20.65 -0.80
C MET A 358 -0.67 -20.17 0.41
N ILE A 359 -1.65 -19.30 0.18
CA ILE A 359 -2.45 -18.64 1.20
C ILE A 359 -3.93 -18.77 0.81
N ASP A 360 -4.77 -19.20 1.74
CA ASP A 360 -6.24 -19.24 1.59
C ASP A 360 -6.70 -19.98 0.33
N SER A 361 -5.99 -21.05 -0.01
CA SER A 361 -6.13 -21.74 -1.29
C SER A 361 -6.75 -23.13 -1.14
N THR A 362 -7.45 -23.58 -2.17
CA THR A 362 -8.23 -24.82 -2.14
C THR A 362 -7.84 -25.78 -3.26
N GLY A 363 -7.73 -27.05 -2.91
CA GLY A 363 -7.62 -28.18 -3.85
C GLY A 363 -8.77 -29.15 -3.64
N ASN A 364 -9.41 -29.58 -4.73
CA ASN A 364 -10.44 -30.61 -4.69
C ASN A 364 -10.30 -31.61 -5.83
N SER A 365 -10.39 -32.90 -5.51
CA SER A 365 -10.31 -33.98 -6.52
C SER A 365 -9.02 -33.95 -7.34
N LEU A 366 -7.88 -33.72 -6.66
CA LEU A 366 -6.56 -33.70 -7.27
C LEU A 366 -5.77 -34.99 -7.00
N GLY A 367 -4.89 -35.38 -7.93
CA GLY A 367 -3.87 -36.39 -7.64
C GLY A 367 -2.89 -35.93 -6.55
N THR A 368 -2.37 -34.70 -6.68
CA THR A 368 -1.62 -34.00 -5.64
C THR A 368 -1.84 -32.49 -5.76
N MET A 369 -1.90 -31.76 -4.64
CA MET A 369 -2.05 -30.31 -4.67
C MET A 369 -0.75 -29.62 -5.07
N VAL A 370 0.37 -29.93 -4.40
CA VAL A 370 1.72 -29.45 -4.78
C VAL A 370 2.62 -30.65 -5.04
N THR A 371 3.40 -30.58 -6.12
CA THR A 371 4.55 -31.45 -6.36
C THR A 371 5.81 -30.62 -6.55
N SER A 372 6.93 -31.06 -5.99
CA SER A 372 8.22 -30.39 -6.14
C SER A 372 9.40 -31.36 -5.97
N THR A 373 10.61 -30.86 -6.17
CA THR A 373 11.84 -31.55 -5.79
C THR A 373 12.13 -31.35 -4.30
N ASN A 374 12.98 -32.21 -3.71
CA ASN A 374 13.51 -32.00 -2.37
C ASN A 374 15.02 -31.77 -2.44
N SER A 375 15.48 -30.64 -1.92
CA SER A 375 16.88 -30.23 -1.85
C SER A 375 17.63 -30.76 -0.60
N GLY A 376 16.98 -31.59 0.22
CA GLY A 376 17.61 -32.34 1.31
C GLY A 376 17.90 -31.53 2.57
N GLY A 377 17.06 -30.54 2.89
CA GLY A 377 17.27 -29.64 4.03
C GLY A 377 18.05 -28.35 3.71
N SER A 378 18.13 -27.97 2.43
CA SER A 378 18.61 -26.64 2.04
C SER A 378 17.45 -25.66 1.92
N ALA A 379 17.75 -24.36 1.81
CA ALA A 379 16.76 -23.30 1.65
C ALA A 379 16.08 -23.30 0.26
N GLN A 380 16.62 -24.04 -0.70
CA GLN A 380 16.09 -24.17 -2.06
C GLN A 380 14.76 -24.91 -2.07
N ASN A 381 13.88 -24.49 -2.98
CA ASN A 381 12.55 -25.07 -3.18
C ASN A 381 11.70 -25.01 -1.89
N SER A 382 11.80 -23.92 -1.13
CA SER A 382 11.03 -23.72 0.10
C SER A 382 9.53 -23.69 -0.22
N ILE A 383 8.71 -24.31 0.63
CA ILE A 383 7.25 -24.36 0.46
C ILE A 383 6.59 -23.91 1.76
N ILE A 384 5.69 -22.93 1.64
CA ILE A 384 4.90 -22.40 2.74
C ILE A 384 3.42 -22.54 2.37
N LEU A 385 2.64 -23.19 3.23
CA LEU A 385 1.19 -23.32 3.08
C LEU A 385 0.51 -22.72 4.29
N ASP A 386 -0.37 -21.74 4.11
CA ASP A 386 -1.10 -21.08 5.18
C ASP A 386 -2.61 -21.06 4.89
N ASN A 387 -3.40 -21.73 5.74
CA ASN A 387 -4.84 -21.94 5.53
C ASN A 387 -5.15 -22.55 4.13
N VAL A 388 -4.61 -23.75 3.88
CA VAL A 388 -4.78 -24.48 2.61
C VAL A 388 -5.69 -25.68 2.80
N GLN A 389 -6.77 -25.75 2.04
CA GLN A 389 -7.69 -26.89 2.08
C GLN A 389 -7.37 -27.84 0.92
N ASN A 390 -7.29 -29.14 1.19
CA ASN A 390 -7.07 -30.16 0.18
C ASN A 390 -8.01 -31.34 0.42
N THR A 391 -9.12 -31.38 -0.30
CA THR A 391 -10.24 -32.30 -0.07
C THR A 391 -10.43 -33.25 -1.23
N ASN A 392 -10.84 -34.50 -0.97
CA ASN A 392 -11.01 -35.53 -2.01
C ASN A 392 -9.79 -35.72 -2.93
N SER A 393 -8.60 -35.34 -2.47
CA SER A 393 -7.35 -35.37 -3.22
C SER A 393 -6.36 -36.38 -2.62
N GLY A 394 -5.30 -36.71 -3.36
CA GLY A 394 -4.18 -37.51 -2.86
C GLY A 394 -3.27 -36.72 -1.92
N GLY A 395 -2.04 -36.41 -2.35
CA GLY A 395 -1.08 -35.64 -1.56
C GLY A 395 -1.43 -34.15 -1.47
N THR A 396 -1.13 -33.50 -0.33
CA THR A 396 -1.11 -32.04 -0.24
C THR A 396 0.24 -31.52 -0.73
N VAL A 397 1.33 -32.13 -0.26
CA VAL A 397 2.69 -31.90 -0.78
C VAL A 397 3.33 -33.24 -1.10
N THR A 398 3.81 -33.37 -2.33
CA THR A 398 4.57 -34.53 -2.82
C THR A 398 5.96 -34.06 -3.23
N LEU A 399 7.00 -34.63 -2.62
CA LEU A 399 8.38 -34.27 -2.93
C LEU A 399 9.13 -35.48 -3.48
N ASN A 400 9.79 -35.33 -4.64
CA ASN A 400 10.49 -36.43 -5.33
C ASN A 400 9.60 -37.68 -5.49
N GLY A 401 8.31 -37.50 -5.78
CA GLY A 401 7.32 -38.58 -5.95
C GLY A 401 6.81 -39.21 -4.64
N LYS A 402 7.23 -38.70 -3.46
CA LYS A 402 6.76 -39.18 -2.16
C LYS A 402 5.86 -38.14 -1.49
N VAL A 403 4.68 -38.56 -1.07
CA VAL A 403 3.77 -37.70 -0.27
C VAL A 403 4.41 -37.42 1.09
N VAL A 404 4.59 -36.14 1.43
CA VAL A 404 5.15 -35.67 2.71
C VAL A 404 4.14 -34.93 3.57
N LEU A 405 3.04 -34.44 2.97
CA LEU A 405 1.92 -33.82 3.66
C LEU A 405 0.61 -34.25 2.99
N SER A 406 -0.43 -34.52 3.79
CA SER A 406 -1.76 -34.92 3.33
C SER A 406 -2.85 -34.20 4.12
N GLY A 407 -4.00 -33.96 3.49
CA GLY A 407 -5.15 -33.28 4.09
C GLY A 407 -4.98 -31.77 4.20
N ASN A 408 -5.90 -31.15 4.94
CA ASN A 408 -5.95 -29.69 5.12
C ASN A 408 -4.82 -29.19 6.03
N VAL A 409 -4.35 -27.98 5.74
CA VAL A 409 -3.42 -27.20 6.55
C VAL A 409 -4.20 -26.00 7.11
N VAL A 410 -4.65 -26.11 8.35
CA VAL A 410 -5.52 -25.08 8.97
C VAL A 410 -4.73 -23.84 9.45
N ASN A 411 -3.44 -24.02 9.75
CA ASN A 411 -2.54 -22.94 10.15
C ASN A 411 -1.44 -22.79 9.09
N THR A 412 -0.19 -22.55 9.50
CA THR A 412 0.95 -22.50 8.58
C THR A 412 1.78 -23.79 8.64
N TRP A 413 2.18 -24.31 7.49
CA TRP A 413 3.15 -25.38 7.33
C TRP A 413 4.34 -24.86 6.53
N VAL A 414 5.56 -25.14 6.99
CA VAL A 414 6.81 -24.63 6.42
C VAL A 414 7.76 -25.78 6.11
N HIS A 415 8.25 -25.81 4.87
CA HIS A 415 9.37 -26.63 4.43
C HIS A 415 10.49 -25.71 3.94
N GLY A 416 11.65 -25.78 4.60
CA GLY A 416 12.79 -24.88 4.35
C GLY A 416 13.39 -24.33 5.64
N ASN A 417 14.25 -23.31 5.50
CA ASN A 417 14.96 -22.71 6.63
C ASN A 417 14.05 -21.76 7.43
N LEU A 418 13.85 -22.08 8.71
CA LEU A 418 13.03 -21.30 9.63
C LEU A 418 13.87 -20.68 10.74
N TYR A 419 13.57 -19.43 11.08
CA TYR A 419 14.15 -18.69 12.20
C TYR A 419 13.05 -18.26 13.17
N SER A 420 13.37 -18.32 14.47
CA SER A 420 12.57 -17.72 15.53
C SER A 420 13.27 -16.48 16.08
N SER A 421 12.56 -15.64 16.83
CA SER A 421 13.15 -14.45 17.47
C SER A 421 14.44 -14.77 18.21
N GLY A 422 15.50 -13.97 17.97
CA GLY A 422 16.82 -14.12 18.59
C GLY A 422 17.66 -15.29 18.06
N ALA A 423 17.15 -16.11 17.13
CA ALA A 423 17.93 -17.17 16.51
C ALA A 423 18.87 -16.60 15.44
N THR A 424 20.12 -17.09 15.43
CA THR A 424 21.14 -16.74 14.41
C THR A 424 21.48 -17.93 13.49
N SER A 425 20.74 -19.02 13.63
CA SER A 425 20.90 -20.23 12.82
C SER A 425 19.53 -20.83 12.51
N PRO A 426 19.32 -21.37 11.30
CA PRO A 426 18.03 -21.90 10.90
C PRO A 426 17.74 -23.24 11.58
N GLN A 427 16.47 -23.47 11.90
CA GLN A 427 15.93 -24.82 11.97
C GLN A 427 15.67 -25.29 10.54
N ASN A 428 16.48 -26.25 10.07
CA ASN A 428 16.30 -26.87 8.76
C ASN A 428 15.21 -27.94 8.90
N ASP A 429 13.96 -27.56 8.64
CA ASP A 429 12.83 -28.48 8.76
C ASP A 429 12.30 -28.90 7.38
N GLN A 430 11.81 -30.13 7.32
CA GLN A 430 11.26 -30.74 6.12
C GLN A 430 9.73 -30.79 6.15
N GLY A 431 9.11 -30.09 7.10
CA GLY A 431 7.68 -29.87 7.19
C GLY A 431 7.22 -29.57 8.61
N LEU A 432 7.44 -28.35 9.10
CA LEU A 432 7.03 -27.92 10.43
C LEU A 432 5.67 -27.22 10.39
N MET A 433 4.78 -27.59 11.31
CA MET A 433 3.59 -26.80 11.60
C MET A 433 3.96 -25.61 12.50
N VAL A 434 3.64 -24.40 12.05
CA VAL A 434 3.86 -23.14 12.74
C VAL A 434 2.52 -22.47 12.98
N THR A 435 2.41 -21.72 14.09
CA THR A 435 1.22 -20.92 14.37
C THR A 435 1.41 -19.50 13.86
N THR A 436 0.53 -19.07 12.96
CA THR A 436 0.39 -17.69 12.48
C THR A 436 -0.94 -17.14 12.99
N PRO A 437 -0.97 -16.46 14.15
CA PRO A 437 -2.17 -15.89 14.73
C PRO A 437 -2.58 -14.65 13.92
N ARG A 438 -3.40 -14.86 12.89
CA ARG A 438 -3.91 -13.77 12.04
C ARG A 438 -4.81 -12.83 12.85
N THR A 439 -4.65 -11.52 12.63
CA THR A 439 -5.50 -10.50 13.27
C THR A 439 -6.82 -10.37 12.53
N SER A 440 -7.94 -10.34 13.25
CA SER A 440 -9.28 -10.21 12.65
C SER A 440 -9.47 -8.94 11.81
N ALA A 441 -8.67 -7.90 12.05
CA ALA A 441 -8.70 -6.67 11.26
C ALA A 441 -8.29 -6.87 9.78
N LEU A 442 -7.60 -7.96 9.47
CA LEU A 442 -7.12 -8.29 8.12
C LEU A 442 -8.00 -9.31 7.40
N LEU A 443 -9.02 -9.86 8.05
CA LEU A 443 -9.74 -11.04 7.58
C LEU A 443 -11.15 -10.71 7.07
N ASP A 444 -11.60 -11.48 6.09
CA ASP A 444 -13.00 -11.50 5.65
C ASP A 444 -13.86 -12.40 6.55
N SER A 445 -15.14 -12.54 6.22
CA SER A 445 -16.10 -13.33 7.01
C SER A 445 -15.80 -14.83 7.05
N ASN A 446 -14.94 -15.34 6.16
CA ASN A 446 -14.50 -16.72 6.12
C ASN A 446 -13.19 -16.94 6.88
N PHE A 447 -12.64 -15.90 7.53
CA PHE A 447 -11.32 -15.89 8.16
C PHE A 447 -10.14 -16.00 7.20
N ASP A 448 -10.38 -15.80 5.90
CA ASP A 448 -9.34 -15.61 4.89
C ASP A 448 -8.84 -14.16 4.94
N TYR A 449 -7.63 -13.88 4.48
CA TYR A 449 -7.21 -12.49 4.25
C TYR A 449 -8.16 -11.84 3.24
N PHE A 450 -8.62 -10.63 3.57
CA PHE A 450 -9.50 -9.89 2.68
C PHE A 450 -8.80 -9.61 1.34
N THR A 451 -9.51 -9.92 0.26
CA THR A 451 -9.12 -9.57 -1.11
C THR A 451 -10.31 -8.97 -1.85
N MET A 452 -10.03 -8.09 -2.80
CA MET A 452 -11.04 -7.44 -3.63
C MET A 452 -10.69 -7.62 -5.10
N VAL A 453 -11.67 -7.95 -5.92
CA VAL A 453 -11.53 -7.91 -7.38
C VAL A 453 -11.42 -6.44 -7.81
N PRO A 454 -10.49 -6.08 -8.72
CA PRO A 454 -10.40 -4.71 -9.22
C PRO A 454 -11.76 -4.17 -9.68
N PRO A 455 -12.21 -3.01 -9.18
CA PRO A 455 -13.52 -2.50 -9.50
C PRO A 455 -13.60 -2.09 -10.97
N THR A 456 -14.55 -2.68 -11.71
CA THR A 456 -14.87 -2.27 -13.09
C THR A 456 -15.91 -1.15 -13.13
N TYR A 457 -16.62 -0.94 -12.01
CA TYR A 457 -17.77 -0.04 -11.88
C TYR A 457 -18.91 -0.36 -12.88
N SER A 458 -18.99 -1.61 -13.36
CA SER A 458 -19.97 -2.04 -14.36
C SER A 458 -21.42 -1.91 -13.90
N GLN A 459 -21.66 -1.87 -12.59
CA GLN A 459 -22.98 -1.71 -12.00
C GLN A 459 -23.58 -0.29 -12.15
N TYR A 460 -22.82 0.66 -12.71
CA TYR A 460 -23.22 2.05 -12.90
C TYR A 460 -23.25 2.45 -14.37
N SER A 461 -24.30 3.14 -14.81
CA SER A 461 -24.37 3.73 -16.13
C SER A 461 -23.44 4.94 -16.28
N ALA A 462 -23.12 5.33 -17.52
CA ALA A 462 -22.24 6.47 -17.81
C ALA A 462 -22.71 7.80 -17.18
N ASN A 463 -23.99 7.96 -16.85
CA ASN A 463 -24.49 9.18 -16.20
C ASN A 463 -24.07 9.28 -14.72
N GLN A 464 -23.56 8.20 -14.11
CA GLN A 464 -22.96 8.18 -12.78
C GLN A 464 -21.50 8.63 -12.80
N PHE A 465 -20.93 8.84 -13.99
CA PHE A 465 -19.57 9.30 -14.18
C PHE A 465 -19.53 10.78 -14.55
N VAL A 466 -18.43 11.42 -14.20
CA VAL A 466 -18.04 12.75 -14.65
C VAL A 466 -16.69 12.61 -15.33
N ASN A 467 -16.64 12.84 -16.64
CA ASN A 467 -15.37 13.08 -17.33
C ASN A 467 -14.84 14.45 -16.86
N ILE A 468 -13.67 14.44 -16.23
CA ILE A 468 -13.09 15.64 -15.61
C ILE A 468 -12.83 16.78 -16.61
N LYS A 469 -12.55 16.47 -17.88
CA LYS A 469 -12.32 17.46 -18.95
C LYS A 469 -13.61 18.14 -19.43
N GLN A 470 -14.77 17.59 -19.10
CA GLN A 470 -16.08 18.00 -19.62
C GLN A 470 -16.95 18.75 -18.60
N VAL A 471 -16.40 19.13 -17.44
CA VAL A 471 -17.17 19.87 -16.42
C VAL A 471 -17.33 21.33 -16.83
N SER A 472 -18.59 21.74 -17.03
CA SER A 472 -18.92 23.09 -17.48
C SER A 472 -18.38 24.16 -16.52
N GLY A 473 -17.57 25.09 -17.05
CA GLY A 473 -16.97 26.18 -16.28
C GLY A 473 -15.72 25.82 -15.47
N LEU A 474 -15.32 24.55 -15.43
CA LEU A 474 -14.13 24.05 -14.73
C LEU A 474 -13.26 23.27 -15.72
N GLN A 475 -12.56 23.99 -16.59
CA GLN A 475 -11.75 23.37 -17.65
C GLN A 475 -10.52 22.68 -17.05
N VAL A 476 -10.38 21.38 -17.32
CA VAL A 476 -9.20 20.58 -17.02
C VAL A 476 -8.64 20.05 -18.34
N MET A 477 -7.35 20.26 -18.60
CA MET A 477 -6.75 20.01 -19.90
C MET A 477 -6.11 18.62 -20.00
N GLY A 478 -5.29 18.23 -19.02
CA GLY A 478 -4.48 17.01 -19.11
C GLY A 478 -3.47 17.04 -20.27
N ASP A 479 -3.00 18.23 -20.66
CA ASP A 479 -2.19 18.45 -21.86
C ASP A 479 -0.68 18.41 -21.62
N GLY A 480 -0.26 18.16 -20.38
CA GLY A 480 1.13 18.12 -19.94
C GLY A 480 1.79 19.48 -19.72
N VAL A 481 1.05 20.60 -19.82
CA VAL A 481 1.61 21.96 -19.62
C VAL A 481 0.71 22.92 -18.84
N THR A 482 -0.60 22.71 -18.86
CA THR A 482 -1.57 23.58 -18.18
C THR A 482 -1.74 23.18 -16.72
N ASP A 483 -1.64 24.15 -15.82
CA ASP A 483 -1.95 23.95 -14.40
C ASP A 483 -3.44 23.65 -14.21
N ASP A 484 -3.75 22.40 -13.88
CA ASP A 484 -5.10 21.87 -13.69
C ASP A 484 -5.52 21.86 -12.21
N THR A 485 -4.63 22.24 -11.28
CA THR A 485 -4.78 22.05 -9.82
C THR A 485 -6.09 22.57 -9.26
N ALA A 486 -6.43 23.83 -9.58
CA ALA A 486 -7.58 24.51 -9.00
C ALA A 486 -8.90 23.87 -9.44
N ASN A 487 -9.00 23.50 -10.73
CA ASN A 487 -10.21 22.95 -11.30
C ASN A 487 -10.39 21.47 -10.92
N ILE A 488 -9.30 20.68 -10.87
CA ILE A 488 -9.34 19.32 -10.31
C ILE A 488 -9.91 19.36 -8.88
N ASN A 489 -9.35 20.19 -8.00
CA ASN A 489 -9.84 20.31 -6.61
C ASN A 489 -11.28 20.82 -6.51
N ALA A 490 -11.72 21.70 -7.40
CA ALA A 490 -13.12 22.14 -7.45
C ALA A 490 -14.05 20.98 -7.83
N ILE A 491 -13.70 20.19 -8.85
CA ILE A 491 -14.47 19.04 -9.32
C ILE A 491 -14.52 17.95 -8.25
N LEU A 492 -13.37 17.59 -7.66
CA LEU A 492 -13.32 16.59 -6.58
C LEU A 492 -14.22 17.01 -5.40
N ARG A 493 -14.15 18.27 -4.96
CA ARG A 493 -15.04 18.78 -3.89
C ARG A 493 -16.51 18.79 -4.28
N GLN A 494 -16.82 19.08 -5.54
CA GLN A 494 -18.20 19.14 -6.03
C GLN A 494 -18.83 17.74 -6.10
N TYR A 495 -18.08 16.73 -6.53
CA TYR A 495 -18.60 15.41 -6.89
C TYR A 495 -18.24 14.28 -5.92
N ALA A 496 -17.41 14.52 -4.90
CA ALA A 496 -17.09 13.53 -3.87
C ALA A 496 -18.35 13.05 -3.14
N GLY A 497 -18.59 11.74 -3.24
CA GLY A 497 -19.80 11.08 -2.75
C GLY A 497 -21.02 11.25 -3.67
N CYS A 498 -20.85 11.72 -4.91
CA CYS A 498 -21.95 11.89 -5.87
C CYS A 498 -21.74 11.13 -7.17
N LYS A 499 -20.53 11.18 -7.72
CA LYS A 499 -20.19 10.66 -9.05
C LYS A 499 -18.83 9.99 -9.01
N ILE A 500 -18.63 9.07 -9.94
CA ILE A 500 -17.31 8.51 -10.25
C ILE A 500 -16.61 9.48 -11.19
N ILE A 501 -15.36 9.84 -10.90
CA ILE A 501 -14.62 10.85 -11.64
C ILE A 501 -13.66 10.14 -12.58
N TYR A 502 -13.95 10.23 -13.88
CA TYR A 502 -13.13 9.66 -14.94
C TYR A 502 -12.08 10.68 -15.38
N PHE A 503 -10.82 10.24 -15.36
CA PHE A 503 -9.66 10.94 -15.91
C PHE A 503 -9.30 10.26 -17.24
N PRO A 504 -9.69 10.83 -18.39
CA PRO A 504 -9.21 10.35 -19.69
C PRO A 504 -7.68 10.44 -19.77
N ALA A 505 -7.08 9.69 -20.69
CA ALA A 505 -5.65 9.76 -20.95
C ALA A 505 -5.12 11.20 -21.07
N GLY A 506 -3.98 11.45 -20.44
CA GLY A 506 -3.36 12.77 -20.37
C GLY A 506 -2.49 12.91 -19.15
N THR A 507 -1.62 13.92 -19.18
CA THR A 507 -0.77 14.33 -18.06
C THR A 507 -1.31 15.65 -17.49
N TYR A 508 -1.87 15.57 -16.29
CA TYR A 508 -2.48 16.68 -15.57
C TYR A 508 -1.42 17.33 -14.69
N ILE A 509 -1.01 18.53 -15.05
CA ILE A 509 0.04 19.26 -14.31
C ILE A 509 -0.57 19.90 -13.08
N VAL A 510 0.07 19.71 -11.93
CA VAL A 510 -0.36 20.29 -10.66
C VAL A 510 0.77 21.08 -9.99
N THR A 511 0.42 22.24 -9.46
CA THR A 511 1.33 23.16 -8.75
C THR A 511 1.13 23.17 -7.24
N GLY A 512 0.13 22.44 -6.77
CA GLY A 512 -0.18 22.26 -5.36
C GLY A 512 -1.01 21.01 -5.10
N THR A 513 -1.38 20.80 -3.85
CA THR A 513 -2.07 19.58 -3.41
C THR A 513 -3.39 19.38 -4.13
N VAL A 514 -3.55 18.20 -4.74
CA VAL A 514 -4.84 17.63 -5.11
C VAL A 514 -5.40 16.92 -3.87
N PHE A 515 -6.39 17.55 -3.24
CA PHE A 515 -7.09 16.98 -2.10
C PHE A 515 -8.25 16.11 -2.60
N VAL A 516 -8.25 14.83 -2.21
CA VAL A 516 -9.29 13.85 -2.53
C VAL A 516 -10.19 13.67 -1.30
N PRO A 517 -11.41 14.23 -1.30
CA PRO A 517 -12.30 14.15 -0.15
C PRO A 517 -12.87 12.73 0.04
N ALA A 518 -13.28 12.40 1.27
CA ALA A 518 -14.05 11.19 1.56
C ALA A 518 -15.32 11.09 0.68
N GLY A 519 -15.55 9.91 0.13
CA GLY A 519 -16.58 9.58 -0.85
C GLY A 519 -16.12 9.64 -2.32
N SER A 520 -14.84 9.94 -2.59
CA SER A 520 -14.34 10.03 -3.97
C SER A 520 -14.09 8.66 -4.59
N ILE A 521 -14.45 8.51 -5.86
CA ILE A 521 -14.08 7.36 -6.69
C ILE A 521 -13.47 7.91 -7.97
N ILE A 522 -12.23 7.55 -8.26
CA ILE A 522 -11.40 8.06 -9.36
C ILE A 522 -10.98 6.88 -10.24
N VAL A 523 -11.19 7.00 -11.55
CA VAL A 523 -10.74 6.01 -12.53
C VAL A 523 -10.04 6.70 -13.69
N GLY A 524 -8.85 6.22 -14.05
CA GLY A 524 -8.09 6.66 -15.21
C GLY A 524 -8.21 5.72 -16.41
N ASP A 525 -7.71 6.15 -17.55
CA ASP A 525 -7.23 5.23 -18.59
C ASP A 525 -5.90 4.60 -18.15
N ALA A 526 -5.88 3.27 -18.02
CA ALA A 526 -4.75 2.49 -17.51
C ALA A 526 -3.42 2.89 -18.17
N TYR A 527 -2.44 3.22 -17.33
CA TYR A 527 -1.08 3.67 -17.70
C TYR A 527 -0.99 5.00 -18.48
N ALA A 528 -2.12 5.60 -18.88
CA ALA A 528 -2.19 6.77 -19.75
C ALA A 528 -2.65 8.05 -19.02
N SER A 529 -3.20 7.91 -17.80
CA SER A 529 -3.70 9.01 -16.99
C SER A 529 -2.72 9.32 -15.86
N ALA A 530 -2.05 10.47 -15.92
CA ALA A 530 -0.98 10.81 -15.00
C ALA A 530 -1.20 12.15 -14.29
N ILE A 531 -1.00 12.21 -12.98
CA ILE A 531 -0.84 13.47 -12.23
C ILE A 531 0.65 13.77 -12.10
N SER A 532 1.07 14.97 -12.48
CA SER A 532 2.50 15.35 -12.51
C SER A 532 2.75 16.69 -11.82
N ALA A 533 3.56 16.69 -10.75
CA ALA A 533 3.84 17.88 -9.96
C ALA A 533 4.92 18.80 -10.59
N VAL A 534 4.78 20.10 -10.35
CA VAL A 534 5.76 21.16 -10.65
C VAL A 534 5.63 22.28 -9.62
N GLY A 535 6.68 23.08 -9.44
CA GLY A 535 6.57 24.35 -8.73
C GLY A 535 7.06 24.31 -7.28
N SER A 536 7.13 25.50 -6.69
CA SER A 536 7.86 25.73 -5.44
C SER A 536 7.23 25.09 -4.19
N GLN A 537 5.95 24.73 -4.22
CA GLN A 537 5.30 24.05 -3.09
C GLN A 537 5.92 22.69 -2.77
N PHE A 538 6.57 22.07 -3.76
CA PHE A 538 7.16 20.75 -3.66
C PHE A 538 8.70 20.79 -3.67
N TYR A 539 9.31 21.98 -3.53
CA TYR A 539 10.76 22.14 -3.67
C TYR A 539 11.51 22.04 -2.34
N ASN A 540 10.89 22.38 -1.20
CA ASN A 540 11.60 22.40 0.08
C ASN A 540 11.59 21.00 0.74
N PRO A 541 12.73 20.31 0.88
CA PRO A 541 12.77 18.97 1.48
C PRO A 541 12.57 18.99 2.99
N ASP A 542 12.80 20.12 3.66
CA ASP A 542 12.58 20.31 5.11
C ASP A 542 11.12 20.67 5.45
N ALA A 543 10.31 20.98 4.43
CA ALA A 543 8.89 21.24 4.56
C ALA A 543 8.17 20.58 3.37
N PRO A 544 8.16 19.23 3.31
CA PRO A 544 7.65 18.51 2.16
C PRO A 544 6.15 18.77 1.95
N GLY A 545 5.77 19.04 0.71
CA GLY A 545 4.37 19.23 0.29
C GLY A 545 3.80 17.94 -0.30
N THR A 546 2.53 17.64 0.01
CA THR A 546 1.82 16.50 -0.54
C THR A 546 1.20 16.84 -1.90
N MET A 547 1.53 16.10 -2.96
CA MET A 547 0.93 16.29 -4.29
C MET A 547 -0.51 15.77 -4.33
N PHE A 548 -0.77 14.57 -3.80
CA PHE A 548 -2.08 13.93 -3.84
C PHE A 548 -2.45 13.42 -2.44
N GLN A 549 -3.36 14.12 -1.78
CA GLN A 549 -3.74 13.86 -0.38
C GLN A 549 -5.12 13.20 -0.32
N VAL A 550 -5.19 11.97 0.20
CA VAL A 550 -6.43 11.18 0.27
C VAL A 550 -7.04 11.26 1.66
N GLY A 551 -8.06 12.11 1.78
CA GLY A 551 -8.73 12.47 3.02
C GLY A 551 -7.87 13.28 3.98
N ASN A 552 -8.50 13.79 5.04
CA ASN A 552 -7.83 14.34 6.21
C ASN A 552 -7.55 13.25 7.25
N VAL A 553 -6.68 13.55 8.20
CA VAL A 553 -6.43 12.70 9.37
C VAL A 553 -7.75 12.45 10.11
N GLY A 554 -8.06 11.17 10.35
CA GLY A 554 -9.29 10.75 11.01
C GLY A 554 -10.54 10.70 10.13
N ASP A 555 -10.46 11.04 8.84
CA ASP A 555 -11.57 10.80 7.91
C ASP A 555 -11.84 9.28 7.80
N VAL A 556 -13.11 8.89 7.73
CA VAL A 556 -13.55 7.52 7.51
C VAL A 556 -14.60 7.49 6.38
N GLY A 557 -14.44 6.62 5.40
CA GLY A 557 -15.38 6.50 4.28
C GLY A 557 -14.79 5.79 3.07
N VAL A 558 -15.27 6.16 1.88
CA VAL A 558 -14.83 5.59 0.60
C VAL A 558 -13.79 6.50 -0.07
N ALA A 559 -12.70 5.94 -0.55
CA ALA A 559 -11.77 6.61 -1.46
C ALA A 559 -11.11 5.57 -2.37
N GLN A 560 -11.63 5.42 -3.58
CA GLN A 560 -11.14 4.42 -4.53
C GLN A 560 -10.43 5.11 -5.70
N ILE A 561 -9.23 4.65 -6.01
CA ILE A 561 -8.40 5.17 -7.10
C ILE A 561 -7.95 4.00 -7.96
N SER A 562 -8.23 4.05 -9.26
CA SER A 562 -7.79 3.00 -10.19
C SER A 562 -7.20 3.57 -11.46
N ASP A 563 -6.23 2.86 -12.03
CA ASP A 563 -5.67 3.14 -13.36
C ASP A 563 -5.00 4.53 -13.48
N MET A 564 -4.34 5.00 -12.41
CA MET A 564 -3.64 6.30 -12.36
C MET A 564 -2.11 6.15 -12.25
N VAL A 565 -1.37 7.10 -12.81
CA VAL A 565 0.09 7.24 -12.63
C VAL A 565 0.40 8.53 -11.86
N PHE A 566 1.29 8.46 -10.88
CA PHE A 566 1.78 9.62 -10.13
C PHE A 566 3.24 9.89 -10.46
N THR A 567 3.58 11.14 -10.78
CA THR A 567 4.93 11.52 -11.23
C THR A 567 5.27 12.98 -10.91
N VAL A 568 6.48 13.40 -11.27
CA VAL A 568 6.98 14.76 -11.14
C VAL A 568 7.50 15.26 -12.50
N ALA A 569 7.16 16.49 -12.86
CA ALA A 569 7.65 17.14 -14.07
C ALA A 569 8.97 17.88 -13.85
N ASP A 570 9.33 18.20 -12.60
CA ASP A 570 10.55 18.90 -12.21
C ASP A 570 11.33 18.07 -11.18
N VAL A 571 12.55 18.51 -10.83
CA VAL A 571 13.32 17.97 -9.70
C VAL A 571 12.77 18.60 -8.41
N LEU A 572 11.96 17.83 -7.68
CA LEU A 572 11.14 18.32 -6.57
C LEU A 572 11.44 17.57 -5.28
N GLN A 573 12.60 17.84 -4.70
CA GLN A 573 13.10 17.23 -3.46
C GLN A 573 12.18 17.32 -2.23
N GLY A 574 11.17 18.20 -2.24
CA GLY A 574 10.12 18.31 -1.23
C GLY A 574 8.77 17.69 -1.63
N CYS A 575 8.69 16.98 -2.75
CA CYS A 575 7.44 16.37 -3.22
C CYS A 575 7.18 15.04 -2.51
N LYS A 576 6.16 14.98 -1.66
CA LYS A 576 5.54 13.73 -1.22
C LYS A 576 4.40 13.41 -2.18
N LEU A 577 4.54 12.38 -3.01
CA LEU A 577 3.61 12.19 -4.13
C LEU A 577 2.19 11.84 -3.67
N VAL A 578 2.03 10.83 -2.83
CA VAL A 578 0.73 10.41 -2.30
C VAL A 578 0.78 10.25 -0.79
N GLU A 579 -0.18 10.85 -0.09
CA GLU A 579 -0.44 10.63 1.33
C GLU A 579 -1.86 10.11 1.51
N VAL A 580 -2.03 9.01 2.25
CA VAL A 580 -3.33 8.44 2.58
C VAL A 580 -3.58 8.64 4.07
N ASN A 581 -4.67 9.33 4.38
CA ASN A 581 -5.09 9.61 5.76
C ASN A 581 -6.39 8.90 6.13
N ILE A 582 -7.30 8.80 5.17
CA ILE A 582 -8.62 8.21 5.34
C ILE A 582 -8.55 6.70 5.63
N ALA A 583 -9.48 6.22 6.45
CA ALA A 583 -9.74 4.80 6.65
C ALA A 583 -11.04 4.35 5.97
N GLY A 584 -11.06 3.10 5.50
CA GLY A 584 -12.29 2.44 5.09
C GLY A 584 -13.24 2.22 6.28
N SER A 585 -14.55 2.32 6.04
CA SER A 585 -15.53 1.83 7.04
C SER A 585 -15.56 0.30 7.05
N THR A 586 -15.27 -0.31 5.91
CA THR A 586 -15.08 -1.73 5.67
C THR A 586 -13.83 -1.95 4.80
N PRO A 587 -13.20 -3.14 4.85
CA PRO A 587 -12.07 -3.45 3.97
C PRO A 587 -12.41 -3.20 2.50
N GLY A 588 -11.52 -2.50 1.78
CA GLY A 588 -11.69 -2.15 0.36
C GLY A 588 -12.48 -0.87 0.07
N ASP A 589 -13.08 -0.21 1.06
CA ASP A 589 -13.71 1.11 0.85
C ASP A 589 -12.69 2.17 0.44
N VAL A 590 -11.47 2.07 0.97
CA VAL A 590 -10.32 2.87 0.56
C VAL A 590 -9.33 1.96 -0.15
N GLY A 591 -8.95 2.29 -1.38
CA GLY A 591 -8.03 1.44 -2.12
C GLY A 591 -7.49 1.99 -3.42
N PHE A 592 -6.41 1.34 -3.87
CA PHE A 592 -5.70 1.62 -5.11
C PHE A 592 -5.59 0.34 -5.94
N TRP A 593 -5.97 0.41 -7.22
CA TRP A 593 -5.83 -0.71 -8.16
C TRP A 593 -5.11 -0.28 -9.42
N ASN A 594 -4.10 -1.04 -9.86
CA ASN A 594 -3.33 -0.75 -11.09
C ASN A 594 -2.92 0.72 -11.16
N SER A 595 -2.43 1.25 -10.03
CA SER A 595 -2.03 2.64 -9.88
C SER A 595 -0.57 2.71 -9.46
N HIS A 596 0.21 3.49 -10.18
CA HIS A 596 1.67 3.37 -10.21
C HIS A 596 2.35 4.71 -9.98
N PHE A 597 3.64 4.68 -9.65
CA PHE A 597 4.51 5.85 -9.60
C PHE A 597 5.65 5.68 -10.59
N ARG A 598 6.02 6.76 -11.26
CA ARG A 598 7.18 6.81 -12.16
C ARG A 598 7.94 8.11 -11.94
N ILE A 599 9.13 8.05 -11.36
CA ILE A 599 9.96 9.23 -11.15
C ILE A 599 11.07 9.28 -12.19
N GLY A 600 10.96 10.22 -13.14
CA GLY A 600 11.89 10.32 -14.26
C GLY A 600 11.69 9.22 -15.32
N GLY A 601 12.72 9.02 -16.15
CA GLY A 601 12.72 7.98 -17.18
C GLY A 601 11.64 8.11 -18.27
N ALA A 602 10.94 9.24 -18.37
CA ALA A 602 9.87 9.44 -19.34
C ALA A 602 9.79 10.90 -19.82
N ALA A 603 9.33 11.08 -21.06
CA ALA A 603 9.10 12.40 -21.62
C ALA A 603 8.13 13.22 -20.78
N GLY A 604 8.32 14.54 -20.76
CA GLY A 604 7.52 15.44 -19.96
C GLY A 604 8.02 15.66 -18.53
N SER A 605 9.24 15.24 -18.23
CA SER A 605 9.91 15.54 -16.97
C SER A 605 11.33 16.09 -17.19
N LYS A 606 11.69 17.13 -16.44
CA LYS A 606 13.07 17.59 -16.31
C LYS A 606 13.96 16.53 -15.65
N VAL A 607 13.36 15.67 -14.82
CA VAL A 607 14.06 14.53 -14.20
C VAL A 607 14.63 13.61 -15.28
N GLN A 608 13.87 13.31 -16.34
CA GLN A 608 14.37 12.52 -17.47
C GLN A 608 15.61 13.16 -18.12
N THR A 609 15.61 14.47 -18.34
CA THR A 609 16.64 15.16 -19.15
C THR A 609 17.83 15.66 -18.36
N ASN A 610 17.70 15.88 -17.06
CA ASN A 610 18.71 16.57 -16.25
C ASN A 610 19.41 15.68 -15.21
N CYS A 611 19.03 14.41 -15.09
CA CYS A 611 19.54 13.52 -14.05
C CYS A 611 20.69 12.61 -14.49
N ALA A 612 21.48 13.06 -15.47
CA ALA A 612 22.70 12.36 -15.89
C ALA A 612 23.90 12.64 -14.95
N GLY A 613 23.79 13.64 -14.08
CA GLY A 613 24.83 14.06 -13.13
C GLY A 613 24.89 13.18 -11.87
N THR A 614 25.22 13.80 -10.73
CA THR A 614 25.22 13.12 -9.43
C THR A 614 23.80 13.05 -8.85
N PRO A 615 23.48 12.02 -8.04
CA PRO A 615 22.19 11.91 -7.36
C PRO A 615 21.81 13.14 -6.54
N ASP A 616 22.77 13.83 -5.92
CA ASP A 616 22.53 15.09 -5.20
C ASP A 616 21.88 16.19 -6.06
N THR A 617 22.31 16.32 -7.33
CA THR A 617 21.70 17.27 -8.27
C THR A 617 20.32 16.85 -8.78
N CYS A 618 19.91 15.60 -8.49
CA CYS A 618 18.65 15.01 -8.90
C CYS A 618 17.89 14.39 -7.70
N LYS A 619 17.74 15.15 -6.61
CA LYS A 619 16.73 14.86 -5.58
C LYS A 619 15.33 15.06 -6.15
N ALA A 620 14.80 14.05 -6.84
CA ALA A 620 13.62 14.19 -7.67
C ALA A 620 12.31 14.23 -6.87
N ALA A 621 12.23 13.53 -5.75
CA ALA A 621 11.07 13.49 -4.88
C ALA A 621 11.46 13.13 -3.43
N TRP A 622 10.72 13.66 -2.46
CA TRP A 622 10.89 13.34 -1.04
C TRP A 622 10.51 11.88 -0.74
N GLY A 623 9.42 11.41 -1.34
CA GLY A 623 8.96 10.02 -1.24
C GLY A 623 7.67 9.75 -2.03
N LEU A 624 7.40 8.46 -2.29
CA LEU A 624 6.28 8.06 -3.15
C LEU A 624 4.96 7.98 -2.38
N LEU A 625 4.87 7.08 -1.41
CA LEU A 625 3.63 6.78 -0.70
C LEU A 625 3.82 6.84 0.81
N HIS A 626 2.94 7.59 1.46
CA HIS A 626 2.85 7.67 2.92
C HIS A 626 1.47 7.21 3.37
N LEU A 627 1.42 6.06 4.04
CA LEU A 627 0.24 5.55 4.73
C LEU A 627 0.32 5.99 6.19
N THR A 628 -0.44 7.01 6.56
CA THR A 628 -0.38 7.57 7.92
C THR A 628 -1.02 6.63 8.95
N ASN A 629 -0.82 6.94 10.24
CA ASN A 629 -1.33 6.11 11.34
C ASN A 629 -2.85 5.94 11.38
N THR A 630 -3.63 6.89 10.83
CA THR A 630 -5.09 6.77 10.75
C THR A 630 -5.59 6.03 9.51
N SER A 631 -4.72 5.73 8.54
CA SER A 631 -5.15 5.11 7.29
C SER A 631 -5.52 3.63 7.44
N SER A 632 -6.41 3.15 6.56
CA SER A 632 -6.75 1.75 6.35
C SER A 632 -7.05 1.57 4.87
N VAL A 633 -6.20 0.84 4.15
CA VAL A 633 -6.19 0.82 2.67
C VAL A 633 -5.95 -0.56 2.10
N TYR A 634 -6.63 -0.87 0.99
CA TYR A 634 -6.35 -2.02 0.13
C TYR A 634 -5.61 -1.56 -1.14
N ILE A 635 -4.38 -2.04 -1.36
CA ILE A 635 -3.56 -1.69 -2.53
C ILE A 635 -3.30 -2.96 -3.33
N GLU A 636 -3.61 -2.95 -4.63
CA GLU A 636 -3.37 -4.07 -5.53
C GLU A 636 -2.71 -3.62 -6.84
N ASN A 637 -1.68 -4.36 -7.26
CA ASN A 637 -0.91 -4.08 -8.48
C ASN A 637 -0.34 -2.66 -8.50
N MET A 638 0.56 -2.36 -7.57
CA MET A 638 1.21 -1.05 -7.47
C MET A 638 2.70 -1.18 -7.75
N TRP A 639 3.20 -0.35 -8.65
CA TRP A 639 4.64 -0.24 -8.93
C TRP A 639 5.08 1.17 -8.65
N GLY A 640 5.91 1.36 -7.63
CA GLY A 640 6.60 2.60 -7.34
C GLY A 640 8.02 2.54 -7.87
N TRP A 641 8.28 3.19 -8.99
CA TRP A 641 9.55 3.10 -9.69
C TRP A 641 10.25 4.46 -9.76
N THR A 642 11.45 4.53 -9.18
CA THR A 642 12.40 5.59 -9.50
C THR A 642 13.26 5.13 -10.66
N ALA A 643 13.28 5.90 -11.75
CA ALA A 643 13.81 5.41 -13.01
C ALA A 643 15.31 5.08 -12.93
N ASP A 644 15.66 3.82 -13.17
CA ASP A 644 17.04 3.37 -13.32
C ASP A 644 17.54 3.51 -14.79
N HIS A 645 16.59 3.71 -15.72
CA HIS A 645 16.84 3.96 -17.14
C HIS A 645 15.72 4.78 -17.81
N ASP A 646 15.98 5.28 -19.03
CA ASP A 646 15.03 6.09 -19.80
C ASP A 646 14.17 5.21 -20.71
N LEU A 647 12.85 5.30 -20.54
CA LEU A 647 11.85 4.54 -21.28
C LEU A 647 11.53 5.16 -22.66
N ASP A 648 11.78 6.45 -22.85
CA ASP A 648 11.45 7.19 -24.08
C ASP A 648 12.70 7.61 -24.88
N GLY A 649 13.86 7.03 -24.54
CA GLY A 649 15.14 7.45 -25.08
C GLY A 649 16.32 6.74 -24.43
N GLY A 650 17.40 7.47 -24.23
CA GLY A 650 18.65 6.94 -23.68
C GLY A 650 19.36 7.91 -22.75
N ASN A 651 18.61 8.82 -22.11
CA ASN A 651 19.18 9.73 -21.14
C ASN A 651 19.65 8.92 -19.90
N PRO A 652 20.89 9.09 -19.42
CA PRO A 652 21.32 8.46 -18.17
C PRO A 652 20.44 8.91 -17.00
N GLN A 653 20.04 7.98 -16.13
CA GLN A 653 19.18 8.24 -14.96
C GLN A 653 19.94 7.92 -13.66
N ASN A 654 20.44 8.95 -12.98
CA ASN A 654 20.99 8.89 -11.62
C ASN A 654 20.08 9.70 -10.69
N ILE A 655 18.92 9.13 -10.38
CA ILE A 655 17.85 9.82 -9.65
C ILE A 655 17.93 9.46 -8.17
N ALA A 656 17.75 10.46 -7.29
CA ALA A 656 17.58 10.28 -5.86
C ALA A 656 16.12 10.60 -5.47
N THR A 657 15.31 9.56 -5.30
CA THR A 657 14.04 9.65 -4.56
C THR A 657 14.28 9.16 -3.16
N GLY A 658 13.96 9.94 -2.13
CA GLY A 658 14.31 9.60 -0.75
C GLY A 658 13.71 8.29 -0.27
N ARG A 659 12.40 8.12 -0.43
CA ARG A 659 11.60 7.10 0.27
C ARG A 659 10.64 6.40 -0.69
N GLY A 660 10.54 5.06 -0.62
CA GLY A 660 9.51 4.31 -1.33
C GLY A 660 8.16 4.43 -0.65
N MET A 661 7.81 3.44 0.18
CA MET A 661 6.59 3.42 0.97
C MET A 661 6.90 3.58 2.47
N LEU A 662 6.35 4.62 3.10
CA LEU A 662 6.30 4.78 4.56
C LEU A 662 4.94 4.31 5.06
N ILE A 663 4.93 3.31 5.95
CA ILE A 663 3.73 2.71 6.51
C ILE A 663 3.73 2.93 8.03
N GLU A 664 2.80 3.74 8.49
CA GLU A 664 2.50 3.98 9.90
C GLU A 664 1.09 3.51 10.28
N ALA A 665 0.33 2.98 9.30
CA ALA A 665 -1.04 2.54 9.46
C ALA A 665 -1.21 1.56 10.63
N THR A 666 -2.21 1.82 11.48
CA THR A 666 -2.52 1.01 12.66
C THR A 666 -3.78 0.15 12.48
N GLN A 667 -4.56 0.44 11.45
CA GLN A 667 -5.75 -0.31 11.06
C GLN A 667 -5.43 -1.32 9.94
N GLY A 668 -6.40 -2.16 9.57
CA GLY A 668 -6.22 -3.16 8.52
C GLY A 668 -5.70 -2.54 7.22
N THR A 669 -4.54 -3.04 6.76
CA THR A 669 -3.89 -2.60 5.52
C THR A 669 -3.45 -3.81 4.71
N TRP A 670 -3.75 -3.82 3.42
CA TRP A 670 -3.44 -4.93 2.52
C TRP A 670 -2.61 -4.43 1.35
N LEU A 671 -1.43 -5.02 1.16
CA LEU A 671 -0.49 -4.73 0.08
C LEU A 671 -0.38 -5.95 -0.83
N VAL A 672 -1.13 -5.98 -1.92
CA VAL A 672 -1.30 -7.15 -2.79
C VAL A 672 -0.56 -6.96 -4.11
N GLY A 673 0.61 -7.57 -4.22
CA GLY A 673 1.50 -7.41 -5.37
C GLY A 673 1.97 -5.95 -5.50
N THR A 674 2.82 -5.52 -4.59
CA THR A 674 3.41 -4.17 -4.61
C THR A 674 4.91 -4.23 -4.85
N ALA A 675 5.42 -3.30 -5.64
CA ALA A 675 6.83 -3.13 -5.90
C ALA A 675 7.27 -1.69 -5.57
N MET A 676 8.39 -1.54 -4.88
CA MET A 676 9.04 -0.24 -4.62
C MET A 676 10.52 -0.39 -4.97
N GLU A 677 10.98 0.30 -6.00
CA GLU A 677 12.32 0.12 -6.55
C GLU A 677 13.11 1.44 -6.63
N HIS A 678 14.39 1.35 -6.31
CA HIS A 678 15.41 2.38 -6.50
C HIS A 678 15.21 3.66 -5.67
N HIS A 679 14.67 3.53 -4.45
CA HIS A 679 14.61 4.61 -3.48
C HIS A 679 15.87 4.66 -2.62
N THR A 680 16.37 5.85 -2.30
CA THR A 680 17.68 6.06 -1.69
C THR A 680 17.77 5.53 -0.26
N LEU A 681 16.80 5.79 0.61
CA LEU A 681 16.91 5.43 2.02
C LEU A 681 16.32 4.05 2.30
N TYR A 682 15.13 3.79 1.75
CA TYR A 682 14.45 2.51 1.88
C TYR A 682 13.35 2.33 0.82
N GLN A 683 13.03 1.06 0.55
CA GLN A 683 11.92 0.68 -0.34
C GLN A 683 10.60 0.60 0.45
N TYR A 684 10.61 -0.08 1.60
CA TYR A 684 9.50 -0.14 2.56
C TYR A 684 9.98 0.18 3.98
N ASN A 685 9.22 1.01 4.71
CA ASN A 685 9.46 1.30 6.12
C ASN A 685 8.16 1.14 6.93
N PHE A 686 8.13 0.12 7.78
CA PHE A 686 7.04 -0.17 8.72
C PHE A 686 7.38 0.45 10.07
N GLU A 687 6.78 1.59 10.33
CA GLU A 687 7.12 2.49 11.42
C GLU A 687 5.92 2.59 12.39
N TYR A 688 5.99 1.88 13.51
CA TYR A 688 4.88 1.69 14.45
C TYR A 688 3.57 1.18 13.81
N ALA A 689 3.69 0.51 12.66
CA ALA A 689 2.57 -0.04 11.90
C ALA A 689 1.97 -1.28 12.57
N GLN A 690 0.68 -1.48 12.37
CA GLN A 690 -0.06 -2.59 12.96
C GLN A 690 -1.07 -3.16 11.96
N ASN A 691 -1.28 -4.46 12.01
CA ASN A 691 -2.30 -5.15 11.20
C ASN A 691 -2.07 -4.93 9.70
N VAL A 692 -0.91 -5.34 9.21
CA VAL A 692 -0.55 -5.23 7.79
C VAL A 692 -0.40 -6.62 7.19
N PHE A 693 -1.13 -6.88 6.12
CA PHE A 693 -0.93 -8.01 5.23
C PHE A 693 -0.16 -7.55 3.99
N SER A 694 0.86 -8.31 3.60
CA SER A 694 1.56 -8.13 2.34
C SER A 694 1.68 -9.48 1.63
N GLY A 695 1.33 -9.50 0.36
CA GLY A 695 1.45 -10.66 -0.53
C GLY A 695 1.48 -10.13 -1.95
N PHE A 696 2.61 -9.89 -2.59
CA PHE A 696 3.98 -9.97 -2.10
C PHE A 696 4.66 -8.58 -2.26
N GLN A 697 5.90 -8.45 -1.79
CA GLN A 697 6.72 -7.24 -1.97
C GLN A 697 7.90 -7.51 -2.91
N GLN A 698 8.10 -6.64 -3.90
CA GLN A 698 9.29 -6.62 -4.74
C GLN A 698 10.07 -5.32 -4.60
N SER A 699 11.41 -5.43 -4.65
CA SER A 699 12.29 -4.28 -4.52
C SER A 699 13.68 -4.46 -5.12
N GLU A 700 14.25 -3.35 -5.60
CA GLU A 700 15.62 -3.24 -6.10
C GLU A 700 16.35 -2.04 -5.46
N THR A 701 17.65 -2.21 -5.19
CA THR A 701 18.52 -1.11 -4.75
C THR A 701 18.74 -0.10 -5.90
N PRO A 702 18.82 1.23 -5.65
CA PRO A 702 19.26 2.17 -6.67
C PRO A 702 20.63 1.77 -7.23
N TYR A 703 20.74 1.63 -8.55
CA TYR A 703 21.94 1.05 -9.17
C TYR A 703 23.22 1.85 -8.95
N TRP A 704 23.10 3.15 -8.67
CA TRP A 704 24.24 4.02 -8.40
C TRP A 704 24.83 3.84 -6.99
N GLN A 705 24.14 3.19 -6.06
CA GLN A 705 24.62 2.95 -4.70
C GLN A 705 25.69 1.84 -4.65
N GLY A 706 26.41 1.76 -3.52
CA GLY A 706 27.42 0.73 -3.27
C GLY A 706 28.84 1.15 -3.64
N VAL A 707 29.77 0.20 -3.59
CA VAL A 707 31.20 0.43 -3.87
C VAL A 707 31.40 1.10 -5.24
N GLY A 708 32.08 2.24 -5.26
CA GLY A 708 32.33 3.02 -6.48
C GLY A 708 31.19 3.96 -6.87
N GLY A 709 30.10 3.99 -6.09
CA GLY A 709 29.00 4.94 -6.25
C GLY A 709 29.41 6.39 -5.98
N PRO A 710 28.65 7.37 -6.52
CA PRO A 710 28.95 8.78 -6.37
C PRO A 710 28.72 9.30 -4.94
N ASP A 711 27.79 8.68 -4.22
CA ASP A 711 27.35 9.05 -2.87
C ASP A 711 27.12 7.78 -2.03
N LEU A 712 27.28 7.90 -0.70
CA LEU A 712 26.99 6.83 0.26
C LEU A 712 25.85 7.24 1.18
N ASP A 713 24.88 6.37 1.41
CA ASP A 713 23.72 6.68 2.23
C ASP A 713 24.12 7.11 3.66
N PRO A 714 23.43 8.09 4.27
CA PRO A 714 22.17 8.69 3.82
C PRO A 714 22.32 9.80 2.76
N ALA A 715 23.51 10.06 2.21
CA ALA A 715 23.66 11.04 1.14
C ALA A 715 22.88 10.63 -0.12
N PRO A 716 22.24 11.57 -0.85
CA PRO A 716 22.31 13.02 -0.63
C PRO A 716 21.30 13.56 0.40
N TRP A 717 20.51 12.72 1.06
CA TRP A 717 19.45 13.11 2.01
C TRP A 717 19.92 13.40 3.43
N THR A 718 21.23 13.37 3.71
CA THR A 718 21.81 13.54 5.05
C THR A 718 21.23 14.71 5.85
N ASP A 719 21.03 15.87 5.21
CA ASP A 719 20.54 17.08 5.86
C ASP A 719 19.00 17.15 5.96
N ASN A 720 18.28 16.21 5.34
CA ASN A 720 16.81 16.20 5.20
C ASN A 720 16.19 14.87 5.66
N LEU A 721 16.83 14.21 6.64
CA LEU A 721 16.30 13.02 7.29
C LEU A 721 15.15 13.39 8.24
N ILE A 722 14.17 12.50 8.32
CA ILE A 722 13.12 12.51 9.35
C ILE A 722 13.38 11.38 10.36
N ASP A 723 12.71 11.42 11.52
CA ASP A 723 12.97 10.49 12.64
C ASP A 723 12.77 9.00 12.29
N SER A 724 11.92 8.70 11.30
CA SER A 724 11.68 7.34 10.81
C SER A 724 12.74 6.84 9.83
N ASP A 725 13.62 7.70 9.33
CA ASP A 725 14.61 7.30 8.33
C ASP A 725 15.77 6.50 8.93
N PRO A 726 16.41 5.64 8.14
CA PRO A 726 17.74 5.14 8.45
C PRO A 726 18.78 6.26 8.32
N ASN A 727 19.48 6.55 9.40
CA ASN A 727 20.64 7.47 9.40
C ASN A 727 21.97 6.74 9.10
N PHE A 728 21.92 5.41 8.92
CA PHE A 728 23.08 4.53 8.69
C PHE A 728 24.19 4.65 9.74
N SER A 729 23.86 5.02 10.98
CA SER A 729 24.84 5.12 12.07
C SER A 729 25.40 3.75 12.50
N ASN A 730 24.75 2.66 12.09
CA ASN A 730 25.23 1.29 12.25
C ASN A 730 26.33 0.91 11.25
N CYS A 731 26.63 1.76 10.26
CA CYS A 731 27.66 1.54 9.25
C CYS A 731 28.84 2.49 9.45
N ALA A 732 30.07 2.01 9.24
CA ALA A 732 31.23 2.90 9.21
C ALA A 732 31.08 3.93 8.07
N ALA A 733 31.68 5.11 8.22
CA ALA A 733 31.48 6.23 7.29
C ALA A 733 31.86 5.91 5.83
N GLY A 734 32.87 5.05 5.61
CA GLY A 734 33.32 4.62 4.29
C GLY A 734 32.89 3.20 3.90
N ASP A 735 31.96 2.60 4.64
CA ASP A 735 31.46 1.25 4.37
C ASP A 735 30.35 1.31 3.32
N ALA A 736 30.76 1.21 2.04
CA ALA A 736 29.88 1.40 0.90
C ALA A 736 28.87 0.26 0.72
N ASP A 737 29.21 -0.97 1.12
CA ASP A 737 28.29 -2.11 1.03
C ASP A 737 27.22 -2.05 2.13
N CYS A 738 27.54 -1.46 3.30
CA CYS A 738 26.58 -1.24 4.39
C CYS A 738 25.68 -0.01 4.17
N ARG A 739 26.20 1.05 3.52
CA ARG A 739 25.51 2.32 3.25
C ARG A 739 24.72 2.28 1.93
N MET A 740 23.77 1.35 1.86
CA MET A 740 22.84 1.18 0.74
C MET A 740 21.41 1.03 1.26
N ALA A 741 20.42 1.37 0.44
CA ALA A 741 19.02 1.45 0.83
C ALA A 741 18.52 0.14 1.47
N PHE A 742 17.77 0.24 2.58
CA PHE A 742 17.09 -0.94 3.12
C PHE A 742 15.92 -1.34 2.23
N PHE A 743 15.75 -2.65 1.99
CA PHE A 743 14.55 -3.12 1.29
C PHE A 743 13.33 -3.03 2.21
N GLU A 744 13.52 -3.47 3.46
CA GLU A 744 12.51 -3.36 4.51
C GLU A 744 13.16 -2.86 5.80
N ARG A 745 12.54 -1.85 6.41
CA ARG A 745 12.88 -1.38 7.75
C ARG A 745 11.65 -1.53 8.64
N ILE A 746 11.82 -2.14 9.81
CA ILE A 746 10.73 -2.42 10.76
C ILE A 746 11.13 -1.85 12.13
N ARG A 747 10.34 -0.92 12.66
CA ARG A 747 10.53 -0.33 13.99
C ARG A 747 9.18 -0.19 14.70
N GLY A 748 9.09 -0.68 15.93
CA GLY A 748 7.89 -0.57 16.78
C GLY A 748 6.61 -1.24 16.24
N SER A 749 6.70 -1.97 15.14
CA SER A 749 5.55 -2.54 14.43
C SER A 749 5.22 -3.96 14.93
N TYR A 750 3.95 -4.39 14.77
CA TYR A 750 3.49 -5.73 15.14
C TYR A 750 2.23 -6.15 14.36
N ASN A 751 1.85 -7.44 14.43
CA ASN A 751 0.82 -8.02 13.55
C ASN A 751 1.13 -7.75 12.07
N LEU A 752 2.39 -7.92 11.69
CA LEU A 752 2.84 -7.85 10.31
C LEU A 752 2.89 -9.25 9.72
N PHE A 753 2.19 -9.46 8.61
CA PHE A 753 2.12 -10.73 7.89
C PHE A 753 2.65 -10.49 6.46
N LEU A 754 3.95 -10.68 6.30
CA LEU A 754 4.69 -10.37 5.08
C LEU A 754 5.01 -11.67 4.34
N TYR A 755 4.28 -11.95 3.26
CA TYR A 755 4.46 -13.15 2.45
C TYR A 755 5.12 -12.80 1.13
N GLY A 756 6.28 -13.40 0.87
CA GLY A 756 7.02 -13.24 -0.36
C GLY A 756 7.80 -11.93 -0.45
N GLY A 757 8.92 -11.80 0.24
CA GLY A 757 9.82 -10.66 0.05
C GLY A 757 10.82 -10.92 -1.07
N CYS A 758 10.77 -10.18 -2.17
CA CYS A 758 11.73 -10.24 -3.29
C CYS A 758 12.69 -9.05 -3.23
N VAL A 759 13.95 -9.26 -2.82
CA VAL A 759 14.92 -8.18 -2.61
C VAL A 759 16.19 -8.38 -3.42
N TRP A 760 16.44 -7.52 -4.42
CA TRP A 760 17.52 -7.74 -5.39
C TRP A 760 18.52 -6.60 -5.45
N ALA A 761 19.80 -6.94 -5.32
CA ALA A 761 20.90 -6.06 -5.64
C ALA A 761 21.65 -6.58 -6.88
N PHE A 762 21.85 -5.69 -7.86
CA PHE A 762 22.49 -6.02 -9.14
C PHE A 762 23.87 -5.40 -9.33
N PHE A 763 24.12 -4.23 -8.73
CA PHE A 763 25.29 -3.41 -9.01
C PHE A 763 25.86 -2.79 -7.74
N ASN A 764 27.15 -2.49 -7.79
CA ASN A 764 27.83 -1.59 -6.86
C ASN A 764 28.44 -0.44 -7.66
N GLY A 765 27.93 0.78 -7.49
CA GLY A 765 28.48 1.99 -8.10
C GLY A 765 28.09 2.21 -9.56
N GLY A 766 26.91 1.74 -9.97
CA GLY A 766 26.34 1.98 -11.27
C GLY A 766 26.55 0.85 -12.27
N VAL A 767 25.95 1.01 -13.44
CA VAL A 767 25.87 -0.08 -14.40
C VAL A 767 27.17 -0.30 -15.16
N GLY A 768 27.52 -1.58 -15.32
CA GLY A 768 28.85 -2.03 -15.75
C GLY A 768 29.77 -2.41 -14.58
N HIS A 769 29.37 -2.12 -13.34
CA HIS A 769 30.07 -2.53 -12.13
C HIS A 769 29.30 -3.68 -11.45
N SER A 770 29.32 -4.84 -12.10
CA SER A 770 28.73 -6.06 -11.53
C SER A 770 29.43 -6.45 -10.23
N CYS A 771 28.66 -6.97 -9.29
CA CYS A 771 29.17 -7.33 -7.97
C CYS A 771 30.14 -8.52 -8.04
N THR A 772 31.21 -8.46 -7.24
CA THR A 772 32.12 -9.60 -7.04
C THR A 772 31.76 -10.28 -5.71
N GLY A 773 30.68 -11.08 -5.72
CA GLY A 773 30.08 -11.66 -4.52
C GLY A 773 28.75 -10.98 -4.18
N ASP A 774 28.48 -10.82 -2.88
CA ASP A 774 27.33 -10.04 -2.40
C ASP A 774 27.57 -8.55 -2.71
N CYS A 775 26.52 -7.85 -3.16
CA CYS A 775 26.57 -6.42 -3.50
C CYS A 775 26.36 -5.55 -2.26
N GLN A 776 25.41 -5.94 -1.43
CA GLN A 776 24.90 -5.11 -0.34
C GLN A 776 24.94 -5.91 0.97
N ALA A 777 25.34 -5.26 2.05
CA ALA A 777 25.54 -5.93 3.32
C ALA A 777 24.22 -6.32 3.99
N ASN A 778 23.19 -5.46 3.97
CA ASN A 778 21.98 -5.65 4.79
C ASN A 778 20.71 -5.42 3.97
N ALA A 779 19.76 -6.36 4.00
CA ALA A 779 18.48 -6.19 3.31
C ALA A 779 17.33 -5.71 4.21
N VAL A 780 16.99 -6.52 5.22
CA VAL A 780 15.89 -6.26 6.15
C VAL A 780 16.46 -5.86 7.51
N ARG A 781 15.97 -4.74 8.07
CA ARG A 781 16.39 -4.27 9.39
C ARG A 781 15.21 -4.18 10.35
N ILE A 782 15.27 -4.94 11.43
CA ILE A 782 14.28 -4.94 12.52
C ILE A 782 14.94 -4.26 13.73
N LEU A 783 14.61 -2.99 14.01
CA LEU A 783 15.25 -2.19 15.09
C LEU A 783 14.65 -2.41 16.48
N SER A 784 13.39 -2.82 16.50
CA SER A 784 12.60 -3.24 17.64
C SER A 784 11.26 -3.61 17.02
N SER A 785 10.66 -4.72 17.43
CA SER A 785 9.26 -4.99 17.14
C SER A 785 8.54 -5.12 18.47
N ALA A 786 7.41 -4.43 18.61
CA ALA A 786 6.65 -4.42 19.87
C ALA A 786 5.80 -5.70 20.04
N GLY A 787 5.83 -6.59 19.04
CA GLY A 787 4.99 -7.79 18.97
C GLY A 787 5.35 -8.66 17.77
N SER A 788 4.35 -9.31 17.17
CA SER A 788 4.58 -10.36 16.17
C SER A 788 4.90 -9.84 14.77
N VAL A 789 5.98 -10.35 14.17
CA VAL A 789 6.34 -10.15 12.76
C VAL A 789 6.53 -11.51 12.12
N TYR A 790 5.75 -11.79 11.08
CA TYR A 790 5.80 -13.03 10.32
C TYR A 790 6.27 -12.71 8.90
N MET A 791 7.46 -13.19 8.56
CA MET A 791 8.00 -13.10 7.20
C MET A 791 8.07 -14.52 6.63
N TYR A 792 7.39 -14.77 5.52
CA TYR A 792 7.37 -16.08 4.86
C TYR A 792 7.88 -15.97 3.44
N GLY A 793 8.85 -16.81 3.06
CA GLY A 793 9.42 -16.83 1.71
C GLY A 793 10.14 -15.53 1.33
N THR A 794 11.09 -15.07 2.15
CA THR A 794 11.96 -13.93 1.80
C THR A 794 13.12 -14.41 0.94
N ASN A 795 13.18 -13.95 -0.31
CA ASN A 795 14.17 -14.31 -1.32
C ASN A 795 15.08 -13.11 -1.62
N VAL A 796 16.39 -13.33 -1.58
CA VAL A 796 17.40 -12.30 -1.80
C VAL A 796 18.29 -12.63 -2.99
N LYS A 797 18.85 -11.58 -3.61
CA LYS A 797 19.96 -11.69 -4.56
C LYS A 797 21.12 -10.80 -4.15
N SER A 798 22.29 -11.42 -3.92
CA SER A 798 23.56 -10.73 -3.69
C SER A 798 23.54 -9.87 -2.42
N ILE A 799 23.07 -10.44 -1.31
CA ILE A 799 22.93 -9.77 -0.01
C ILE A 799 23.66 -10.57 1.07
N THR A 800 24.53 -9.96 1.86
CA THR A 800 25.22 -10.71 2.94
C THR A 800 24.28 -11.09 4.10
N ASN A 801 23.59 -10.11 4.68
CA ASN A 801 22.67 -10.25 5.81
C ASN A 801 21.24 -10.03 5.31
N ILE A 802 20.47 -11.12 5.24
CA ILE A 802 19.06 -11.09 4.83
C ILE A 802 18.25 -10.33 5.89
N ILE A 803 18.41 -10.72 7.16
CA ILE A 803 17.69 -10.13 8.29
C ILE A 803 18.69 -9.72 9.37
N VAL A 804 18.68 -8.44 9.72
CA VAL A 804 19.39 -7.88 10.87
C VAL A 804 18.37 -7.49 11.94
N GLU A 805 18.38 -8.23 13.06
CA GLU A 805 17.55 -7.96 14.23
C GLU A 805 18.36 -7.20 15.27
N ASN A 806 17.99 -5.93 15.50
CA ASN A 806 18.71 -4.95 16.29
C ASN A 806 20.15 -4.72 15.77
N THR A 807 21.09 -5.43 16.37
CA THR A 807 22.53 -5.41 16.03
C THR A 807 23.04 -6.81 15.69
N VAL A 808 22.15 -7.79 15.53
CA VAL A 808 22.47 -9.20 15.31
C VAL A 808 22.06 -9.58 13.89
N ASP A 809 23.00 -10.16 13.15
CA ASP A 809 22.73 -10.77 11.85
C ASP A 809 21.98 -12.09 12.09
N ALA A 810 20.65 -12.03 12.05
CA ALA A 810 19.77 -13.16 12.39
C ALA A 810 19.76 -14.21 11.27
N ALA A 811 19.76 -13.76 10.01
CA ALA A 811 19.81 -14.64 8.84
C ALA A 811 20.75 -14.07 7.78
N THR A 812 21.65 -14.90 7.25
CA THR A 812 22.63 -14.54 6.21
C THR A 812 22.37 -15.30 4.92
N GLU A 813 22.80 -14.79 3.76
CA GLU A 813 22.67 -15.53 2.49
C GLU A 813 23.48 -16.83 2.53
N SER A 814 24.67 -16.82 3.15
CA SER A 814 25.52 -18.01 3.27
C SER A 814 24.87 -19.17 4.04
N ALA A 815 24.02 -18.89 5.03
CA ALA A 815 23.26 -19.90 5.77
C ALA A 815 21.96 -20.32 5.07
N ASN A 816 21.54 -19.58 4.04
CA ASN A 816 20.25 -19.71 3.37
C ASN A 816 20.38 -19.87 1.85
N ASN A 817 21.52 -20.39 1.37
CA ASN A 817 21.83 -20.46 -0.05
C ASN A 817 20.73 -21.21 -0.83
N GLY A 818 20.10 -20.50 -1.78
CA GLY A 818 19.04 -21.03 -2.63
C GLY A 818 18.40 -19.96 -3.50
N GLY A 819 17.47 -20.37 -4.39
CA GLY A 819 16.87 -19.43 -5.33
C GLY A 819 17.93 -18.74 -6.20
N TRP A 820 17.96 -17.41 -6.14
CA TRP A 820 18.92 -16.58 -6.88
C TRP A 820 20.20 -16.24 -6.07
N GLY A 821 20.10 -16.30 -4.74
CA GLY A 821 21.14 -15.99 -3.77
C GLY A 821 20.83 -16.66 -2.43
N GLY A 822 19.79 -16.19 -1.74
CA GLY A 822 19.34 -16.77 -0.48
C GLY A 822 17.82 -16.79 -0.30
N VAL A 823 17.33 -17.72 0.53
CA VAL A 823 15.90 -17.92 0.81
C VAL A 823 15.69 -18.18 2.31
N VAL A 824 14.91 -17.33 2.96
CA VAL A 824 14.39 -17.59 4.31
C VAL A 824 12.93 -18.04 4.17
N ALA A 825 12.67 -19.31 4.42
CA ALA A 825 11.32 -19.88 4.29
C ALA A 825 10.37 -19.26 5.32
N ALA A 826 10.86 -19.04 6.55
CA ALA A 826 10.12 -18.35 7.59
C ALA A 826 11.06 -17.62 8.56
N TYR A 827 10.73 -16.39 8.90
CA TYR A 827 11.25 -15.69 10.07
C TYR A 827 10.06 -15.30 10.93
N VAL A 828 9.99 -15.91 12.11
CA VAL A 828 8.86 -15.77 13.03
C VAL A 828 9.36 -15.07 14.27
N HIS A 829 9.20 -13.76 14.30
CA HIS A 829 9.42 -12.98 15.50
C HIS A 829 8.16 -13.03 16.34
N THR A 830 8.25 -13.72 17.47
CA THR A 830 7.23 -13.67 18.52
C THR A 830 7.91 -13.08 19.75
N GLY A 831 7.72 -11.79 19.97
CA GLY A 831 8.12 -11.18 21.25
C GLY A 831 7.47 -11.97 22.38
N GLY A 832 8.28 -12.44 23.34
CA GLY A 832 7.82 -13.28 24.44
C GLY A 832 6.70 -12.60 25.21
N THR A 833 5.53 -13.25 25.25
CA THR A 833 4.25 -12.82 25.86
C THR A 833 3.87 -11.35 25.62
N PRO A 834 2.67 -11.05 25.08
CA PRO A 834 2.11 -9.73 25.32
C PRO A 834 2.15 -9.48 26.85
N PRO A 835 2.31 -8.22 27.33
CA PRO A 835 2.14 -7.97 28.77
C PRO A 835 0.86 -8.69 29.20
N PRO A 836 0.89 -9.45 30.31
CA PRO A 836 -0.20 -10.35 30.64
C PRO A 836 -1.50 -9.55 30.59
N PRO A 837 -2.62 -10.11 30.06
CA PRO A 837 -3.90 -9.47 30.32
C PRO A 837 -3.96 -9.24 31.83
N PRO A 838 -4.44 -8.07 32.28
CA PRO A 838 -4.45 -7.77 33.70
C PRO A 838 -5.03 -8.97 34.44
N PRO A 839 -4.42 -9.39 35.57
CA PRO A 839 -4.92 -10.56 36.30
C PRO A 839 -6.43 -10.36 36.51
N PRO A 840 -7.26 -11.43 36.42
CA PRO A 840 -8.65 -11.28 36.82
C PRO A 840 -8.63 -10.64 38.20
N PRO A 841 -9.40 -9.56 38.39
CA PRO A 841 -9.29 -8.76 39.60
C PRO A 841 -9.39 -9.71 40.80
N PRO A 842 -8.46 -9.63 41.78
CA PRO A 842 -8.64 -10.33 43.02
C PRO A 842 -10.02 -9.96 43.57
N PRO A 843 -10.73 -10.92 44.17
CA PRO A 843 -12.14 -10.79 44.44
C PRO A 843 -12.36 -9.61 45.37
N ASN A 844 -12.95 -8.54 44.84
CA ASN A 844 -13.92 -7.61 45.45
C ASN A 844 -13.81 -6.14 45.00
N ASN A 845 -12.91 -5.77 44.09
CA ASN A 845 -12.86 -4.43 43.50
C ASN A 845 -13.13 -4.50 41.98
N GLY A 846 -14.26 -3.98 41.51
CA GLY A 846 -14.58 -3.97 40.08
C GLY A 846 -13.56 -3.13 39.29
N PRO A 847 -13.16 -3.53 38.06
CA PRO A 847 -12.16 -2.81 37.27
C PRO A 847 -12.72 -1.60 36.53
N ALA A 848 -14.05 -1.43 36.53
CA ALA A 848 -14.73 -0.35 35.81
C ALA A 848 -15.92 0.22 36.59
N VAL A 849 -16.24 1.48 36.34
CA VAL A 849 -17.44 2.16 36.83
C VAL A 849 -18.69 1.49 36.25
N THR A 850 -19.70 1.37 37.10
CA THR A 850 -21.01 0.79 36.78
C THR A 850 -22.11 1.67 37.35
N GLY A 851 -23.37 1.40 37.00
CA GLY A 851 -24.51 2.10 37.58
C GLY A 851 -24.53 3.60 37.27
N THR A 852 -24.87 4.42 38.26
CA THR A 852 -25.06 5.88 38.12
C THR A 852 -23.78 6.63 37.79
N GLY A 853 -22.60 6.09 38.11
CA GLY A 853 -21.31 6.70 37.75
C GLY A 853 -21.08 6.79 36.24
N LEU A 854 -21.68 5.89 35.45
CA LEU A 854 -21.57 5.92 33.98
C LEU A 854 -22.23 7.16 33.35
N ASN A 855 -23.11 7.86 34.06
CA ASN A 855 -23.69 9.13 33.59
C ASN A 855 -22.64 10.25 33.48
N TRP A 856 -21.46 10.06 34.07
CA TRP A 856 -20.34 11.00 34.08
C TRP A 856 -19.16 10.51 33.23
N TYR A 857 -19.39 9.58 32.30
CA TYR A 857 -18.37 9.06 31.39
C TYR A 857 -18.75 9.35 29.94
N ASN A 858 -17.81 9.94 29.19
CA ASN A 858 -17.90 10.06 27.74
C ASN A 858 -16.71 9.33 27.10
N PRO A 859 -16.94 8.36 26.19
CA PRO A 859 -15.85 7.69 25.48
C PRO A 859 -15.16 8.59 24.44
N SER A 860 -15.75 9.73 24.09
CA SER A 860 -15.16 10.70 23.17
C SER A 860 -14.28 11.72 23.91
N PHE A 861 -13.05 11.85 23.44
CA PHE A 861 -12.07 12.80 23.96
C PHE A 861 -12.23 14.23 23.41
N THR A 862 -13.03 14.40 22.35
CA THR A 862 -13.23 15.68 21.65
C THR A 862 -14.61 16.30 21.90
N VAL A 863 -15.49 15.60 22.63
CA VAL A 863 -16.82 16.10 22.98
C VAL A 863 -16.80 16.73 24.38
N GLY A 864 -17.09 18.03 24.43
CA GLY A 864 -17.20 18.80 25.67
C GLY A 864 -17.47 20.27 25.37
N ASN A 865 -17.60 21.08 26.42
CA ASN A 865 -17.71 22.53 26.31
C ASN A 865 -16.35 23.16 25.92
N SER A 866 -16.30 24.46 25.65
CA SER A 866 -15.05 25.18 25.38
C SER A 866 -14.22 25.49 26.64
N GLY A 867 -14.73 25.15 27.82
CA GLY A 867 -14.18 25.60 29.10
C GLY A 867 -14.37 27.11 29.32
N TYR A 868 -13.73 27.63 30.38
CA TYR A 868 -13.68 29.05 30.68
C TYR A 868 -12.93 29.79 29.57
N GLN A 869 -13.43 30.99 29.25
CA GLN A 869 -12.78 31.88 28.28
C GLN A 869 -11.40 32.37 28.77
N ASP A 870 -11.25 32.50 30.09
CA ASP A 870 -9.98 32.81 30.75
C ASP A 870 -9.51 31.59 31.56
N PRO A 871 -8.41 30.91 31.17
CA PRO A 871 -7.87 29.76 31.89
C PRO A 871 -7.36 30.05 33.30
N GLN A 872 -7.26 31.33 33.70
CA GLN A 872 -6.94 31.74 35.07
C GLN A 872 -8.19 31.99 35.92
N TYR A 873 -9.37 32.01 35.31
CA TYR A 873 -10.62 32.18 36.03
C TYR A 873 -10.85 31.02 37.00
N TYR A 874 -11.20 31.36 38.24
CA TYR A 874 -11.45 30.43 39.31
C TYR A 874 -12.74 30.79 40.03
N TYR A 875 -13.64 29.82 40.18
CA TYR A 875 -14.87 29.97 40.93
C TYR A 875 -14.81 29.16 42.23
N CYS A 876 -15.02 29.78 43.39
CA CYS A 876 -15.00 29.11 44.67
C CYS A 876 -16.28 28.29 44.90
N PHE A 877 -16.28 27.02 44.45
CA PHE A 877 -17.39 26.10 44.70
C PHE A 877 -17.40 25.63 46.17
N GLY A 878 -18.59 25.43 46.74
CA GLY A 878 -18.76 24.87 48.07
C GLY A 878 -20.20 24.52 48.40
N GLY A 879 -20.42 23.86 49.54
CA GLY A 879 -21.71 23.28 49.90
C GLY A 879 -21.94 21.88 49.27
N PRO A 880 -23.19 21.43 49.12
CA PRO A 880 -23.50 20.08 48.62
C PRO A 880 -23.13 19.91 47.14
N ALA A 881 -23.03 18.66 46.67
CA ALA A 881 -22.64 18.34 45.29
C ALA A 881 -23.50 19.03 44.21
N SER A 882 -24.74 19.40 44.52
CA SER A 882 -25.63 20.16 43.62
C SER A 882 -25.15 21.57 43.29
N ASN A 883 -24.20 22.12 44.05
CA ASN A 883 -23.61 23.44 43.80
C ASN A 883 -22.45 23.39 42.81
N PHE A 884 -22.01 22.21 42.42
CA PHE A 884 -20.89 21.98 41.51
C PHE A 884 -21.38 21.82 40.07
N PRO A 885 -20.54 22.11 39.07
CA PRO A 885 -20.96 22.22 37.68
C PRO A 885 -21.41 20.86 37.10
N PRO A 886 -22.46 20.80 36.28
CA PRO A 886 -22.89 19.54 35.68
C PRO A 886 -21.91 19.06 34.60
N PHE A 887 -21.99 17.77 34.23
CA PHE A 887 -21.10 17.15 33.23
C PHE A 887 -21.04 17.90 31.89
N ALA A 888 -22.15 18.52 31.48
CA ALA A 888 -22.25 19.31 30.26
C ALA A 888 -21.37 20.57 30.26
N ASN A 889 -20.92 21.03 31.43
CA ASN A 889 -20.02 22.18 31.56
C ASN A 889 -18.56 21.78 31.40
N TRP A 890 -18.23 20.48 31.49
CA TRP A 890 -16.85 20.02 31.37
C TRP A 890 -16.35 20.29 29.96
N MET A 891 -15.14 20.83 29.86
CA MET A 891 -14.50 21.05 28.57
C MET A 891 -14.21 19.71 27.87
N ASN A 892 -13.76 19.70 26.61
CA ASN A 892 -13.30 18.42 26.02
C ASN A 892 -11.90 18.04 26.53
N PHE A 893 -11.57 16.74 26.48
CA PHE A 893 -10.33 16.22 27.05
C PHE A 893 -9.10 16.70 26.30
N GLN A 894 -9.14 16.74 24.96
CA GLN A 894 -8.00 17.17 24.16
C GLN A 894 -7.60 18.60 24.51
N ASP A 895 -8.54 19.55 24.48
CA ASP A 895 -8.28 20.95 24.82
C ASP A 895 -7.82 21.08 26.28
N MET A 896 -8.34 20.25 27.20
CA MET A 896 -7.93 20.26 28.60
C MET A 896 -6.49 19.77 28.76
N PHE A 897 -6.12 18.72 28.04
CA PHE A 897 -4.77 18.17 28.04
C PHE A 897 -3.79 19.17 27.44
N ASP A 898 -4.09 19.70 26.25
CA ASP A 898 -3.25 20.69 25.55
C ASP A 898 -3.03 21.94 26.41
N LEU A 899 -4.08 22.44 27.08
CA LEU A 899 -3.98 23.55 28.01
C LEU A 899 -2.99 23.26 29.14
N ASN A 900 -3.08 22.10 29.79
CA ASN A 900 -2.20 21.73 30.90
C ASN A 900 -0.79 21.39 30.42
N GLN A 901 -0.67 20.75 29.26
CA GLN A 901 0.59 20.44 28.57
C GLN A 901 1.40 21.71 28.32
N GLN A 902 0.75 22.80 27.90
CA GLN A 902 1.40 24.07 27.59
C GLN A 902 1.62 24.98 28.81
N THR A 903 1.04 24.64 29.96
CA THR A 903 1.08 25.50 31.15
C THR A 903 1.68 24.77 32.34
N SER A 904 0.87 24.17 33.19
CA SER A 904 1.30 23.64 34.48
C SER A 904 2.13 22.36 34.37
N MET A 905 1.86 21.50 33.38
CA MET A 905 2.61 20.25 33.16
C MET A 905 3.95 20.49 32.44
N ALA A 906 4.03 21.52 31.57
CA ALA A 906 5.30 21.95 30.95
C ALA A 906 6.36 22.43 31.97
N LEU A 907 5.94 22.78 33.18
CA LEU A 907 6.88 23.17 34.24
C LEU A 907 7.56 21.98 34.90
N GLU A 908 6.97 20.79 34.81
CA GLU A 908 7.44 19.58 35.47
C GLU A 908 8.04 18.59 34.48
N GLU A 909 7.43 18.42 33.30
CA GLU A 909 7.74 17.33 32.39
C GLU A 909 8.06 17.74 30.96
N SER A 910 8.86 16.91 30.30
CA SER A 910 9.17 17.03 28.86
C SER A 910 8.07 16.45 27.98
N GLY A 911 8.01 16.88 26.71
CA GLY A 911 7.01 16.44 25.73
C GLY A 911 6.79 14.91 25.65
N PRO A 912 7.84 14.07 25.65
CA PRO A 912 7.68 12.61 25.66
C PRO A 912 6.94 12.08 26.90
N ILE A 913 7.30 12.54 28.10
CA ILE A 913 6.63 12.12 29.35
C ILE A 913 5.18 12.62 29.40
N GLN A 914 4.92 13.83 28.89
CA GLN A 914 3.55 14.33 28.73
C GLN A 914 2.74 13.43 27.79
N GLY A 915 3.34 12.98 26.68
CA GLY A 915 2.72 11.99 25.78
C GLY A 915 2.42 10.67 26.47
N ASP A 916 3.33 10.17 27.31
CA ASP A 916 3.12 8.94 28.08
C ASP A 916 1.96 9.07 29.07
N ILE A 917 1.82 10.25 29.72
CA ILE A 917 0.69 10.58 30.59
C ILE A 917 -0.62 10.63 29.78
N TYR A 918 -0.63 11.25 28.61
CA TYR A 918 -1.79 11.29 27.71
C TYR A 918 -2.25 9.86 27.35
N ASN A 919 -1.33 9.02 26.90
CA ASN A 919 -1.59 7.63 26.53
C ASN A 919 -2.17 6.82 27.70
N ALA A 920 -1.57 6.96 28.89
CA ALA A 920 -2.02 6.31 30.11
C ALA A 920 -3.45 6.74 30.49
N ILE A 921 -3.77 8.04 30.41
CA ILE A 921 -5.11 8.55 30.72
C ILE A 921 -6.14 8.00 29.72
N VAL A 922 -5.84 8.02 28.43
CA VAL A 922 -6.72 7.50 27.37
C VAL A 922 -7.03 6.02 27.59
N GLU A 923 -5.99 5.21 27.78
CA GLU A 923 -6.10 3.77 28.00
C GLU A 923 -6.92 3.46 29.26
N ILE A 924 -6.54 4.07 30.38
CA ILE A 924 -7.18 3.78 31.68
C ILE A 924 -8.60 4.35 31.73
N SER A 925 -8.90 5.48 31.09
CA SER A 925 -10.26 6.01 30.94
C SER A 925 -11.17 5.02 30.23
N GLN A 926 -10.73 4.48 29.09
CA GLN A 926 -11.53 3.54 28.31
C GLN A 926 -11.76 2.21 29.04
N ASN A 927 -10.75 1.73 29.76
CA ASN A 927 -10.80 0.48 30.51
C ASN A 927 -11.64 0.59 31.79
N SER A 928 -11.50 1.70 32.51
CA SER A 928 -12.17 1.91 33.80
C SER A 928 -13.55 2.57 33.70
N LYS A 929 -13.89 3.16 32.55
CA LYS A 929 -15.09 4.01 32.40
C LYS A 929 -15.11 5.21 33.38
N VAL A 930 -13.94 5.65 33.85
CA VAL A 930 -13.76 6.95 34.51
C VAL A 930 -13.36 7.95 33.43
N ASP A 931 -14.02 9.10 33.36
CA ASP A 931 -13.79 10.07 32.29
C ASP A 931 -12.37 10.65 32.32
N ALA A 932 -11.71 10.67 31.16
CA ALA A 932 -10.34 11.15 31.00
C ALA A 932 -10.09 12.56 31.57
N ARG A 933 -11.10 13.44 31.54
CA ARG A 933 -11.00 14.80 32.10
C ARG A 933 -10.88 14.79 33.61
N LEU A 934 -11.59 13.88 34.28
CA LEU A 934 -11.51 13.70 35.72
C LEU A 934 -10.17 13.07 36.12
N ILE A 935 -9.69 12.07 35.37
CA ILE A 935 -8.37 11.47 35.61
C ILE A 935 -7.28 12.54 35.49
N LEU A 936 -7.30 13.34 34.42
CA LEU A 936 -6.37 14.46 34.23
C LEU A 936 -6.50 15.50 35.36
N ALA A 937 -7.72 15.89 35.75
CA ALA A 937 -7.92 16.86 36.83
C ALA A 937 -7.28 16.39 38.15
N ILE A 938 -7.40 15.11 38.48
CA ILE A 938 -6.81 14.50 39.68
C ILE A 938 -5.29 14.45 39.56
N ILE A 939 -4.72 14.00 38.42
CA ILE A 939 -3.25 14.05 38.20
C ILE A 939 -2.70 15.47 38.39
N MET A 940 -3.37 16.46 37.79
CA MET A 940 -2.96 17.85 37.91
C MET A 940 -3.11 18.41 39.33
N GLN A 941 -3.99 17.82 40.15
CA GLN A 941 -4.19 18.21 41.54
C GLN A 941 -3.20 17.54 42.49
N GLU A 942 -2.86 16.28 42.25
CA GLU A 942 -2.00 15.47 43.13
C GLU A 942 -0.51 15.70 42.88
N SER A 943 -0.10 15.78 41.60
CA SER A 943 1.32 15.92 41.23
C SER A 943 1.60 17.08 40.28
N THR A 944 0.58 17.75 39.77
CA THR A 944 0.73 18.71 38.64
C THR A 944 1.31 18.05 37.37
N GLY A 945 1.27 16.72 37.28
CA GLY A 945 1.88 15.95 36.19
C GLY A 945 3.33 15.55 36.42
N ASP A 946 3.96 15.89 37.55
CA ASP A 946 5.31 15.45 37.92
C ASP A 946 5.34 13.93 38.15
N VAL A 947 6.00 13.19 37.25
CA VAL A 947 6.11 11.73 37.37
C VAL A 947 7.07 11.32 38.48
N TYR A 948 7.99 12.19 38.88
CA TYR A 948 8.95 11.97 39.94
C TYR A 948 8.44 12.34 41.33
N VAL A 949 7.15 12.70 41.44
CA VAL A 949 6.51 13.06 42.71
C VAL A 949 6.76 11.98 43.78
N GLY A 950 7.29 12.41 44.93
CA GLY A 950 7.57 11.52 46.04
C GLY A 950 6.29 10.95 46.67
N CYS A 951 6.42 9.80 47.35
CA CYS A 951 5.31 9.24 48.10
C CYS A 951 5.01 10.08 49.35
N THR A 952 3.73 10.22 49.70
CA THR A 952 3.28 10.81 50.97
C THR A 952 2.94 9.72 51.99
N ASN A 953 3.21 9.93 53.28
CA ASN A 953 2.91 8.94 54.32
C ASN A 953 2.36 9.59 55.59
N ASN A 954 1.03 9.53 55.75
CA ASN A 954 0.29 10.00 56.92
C ASN A 954 -0.43 8.83 57.63
N GLY A 955 0.23 7.66 57.70
CA GLY A 955 -0.33 6.40 58.23
C GLY A 955 -0.65 5.36 57.15
N VAL A 956 -0.66 5.78 55.87
CA VAL A 956 -0.71 4.97 54.65
C VAL A 956 0.25 5.63 53.66
N GLU A 957 1.09 4.83 52.99
CA GLU A 957 2.01 5.32 51.96
C GLU A 957 1.28 5.43 50.63
N ASN A 958 1.23 6.63 50.05
CA ASN A 958 0.59 6.91 48.78
C ASN A 958 1.63 7.38 47.76
N CYS A 959 1.65 6.78 46.56
CA CYS A 959 2.71 7.04 45.57
C CYS A 959 2.15 7.34 44.17
N GLY A 960 3.04 7.84 43.31
CA GLY A 960 2.79 8.02 41.88
C GLY A 960 1.96 9.25 41.52
N LEU A 961 1.70 9.41 40.23
CA LEU A 961 1.06 10.60 39.63
C LEU A 961 -0.28 11.02 40.27
N MET A 962 -1.02 10.06 40.82
CA MET A 962 -2.32 10.31 41.45
C MET A 962 -2.28 10.15 42.97
N GLN A 963 -1.10 9.99 43.58
CA GLN A 963 -0.94 9.69 45.01
C GLN A 963 -1.89 8.56 45.45
N ALA A 964 -1.82 7.44 44.73
CA ALA A 964 -2.73 6.32 44.92
C ALA A 964 -2.44 5.57 46.24
N TYR A 965 -3.45 4.87 46.76
CA TYR A 965 -3.38 4.17 48.06
C TYR A 965 -2.27 3.10 48.11
N ALA A 966 -1.91 2.65 49.32
CA ALA A 966 -0.83 1.68 49.57
C ALA A 966 -0.72 0.54 48.54
N GLY A 967 0.51 0.25 48.15
CA GLY A 967 0.82 -0.73 47.10
C GLY A 967 0.87 -0.15 45.68
N SER A 968 0.66 1.16 45.53
CA SER A 968 0.88 1.88 44.26
C SER A 968 2.36 1.99 43.92
N VAL A 969 2.69 2.06 42.63
CA VAL A 969 4.08 2.18 42.17
C VAL A 969 4.53 3.64 41.99
N SER A 970 5.84 3.84 41.96
CA SER A 970 6.47 5.12 41.55
C SER A 970 7.01 5.01 40.12
N PHE A 971 7.36 6.15 39.53
CA PHE A 971 7.93 6.21 38.19
C PHE A 971 9.26 5.44 38.07
N ASP A 972 9.41 4.71 36.97
CA ASP A 972 10.64 4.03 36.58
C ASP A 972 11.14 4.60 35.25
N PRO A 973 12.26 5.36 35.23
CA PRO A 973 12.78 5.94 33.99
C PRO A 973 13.22 4.89 32.95
N ASN A 974 13.46 3.63 33.34
CA ASN A 974 13.78 2.55 32.41
C ASN A 974 12.54 1.93 31.76
N ASN A 975 11.35 2.26 32.26
CA ASN A 975 10.05 1.85 31.73
C ASN A 975 9.05 3.00 31.92
N ALA A 976 9.34 4.14 31.30
CA ALA A 976 8.61 5.39 31.52
C ALA A 976 7.10 5.22 31.25
N GLN A 977 6.72 4.87 30.02
CA GLN A 977 5.31 4.63 29.66
C GLN A 977 4.65 3.56 30.54
N GLY A 978 5.31 2.43 30.80
CA GLY A 978 4.70 1.33 31.57
C GLY A 978 4.48 1.69 33.04
N SER A 979 5.43 2.39 33.67
CA SER A 979 5.29 2.87 35.04
C SER A 979 4.26 4.00 35.14
N ILE A 980 4.20 4.91 34.15
CA ILE A 980 3.16 5.96 34.07
C ILE A 980 1.77 5.35 33.93
N THR A 981 1.58 4.40 33.02
CA THR A 981 0.31 3.67 32.88
C THR A 981 -0.07 2.98 34.18
N GLN A 982 0.88 2.35 34.88
CA GLN A 982 0.61 1.71 36.16
C GLN A 982 0.25 2.72 37.27
N MET A 983 0.90 3.88 37.35
CA MET A 983 0.56 4.94 38.31
C MET A 983 -0.86 5.47 38.10
N VAL A 984 -1.26 5.72 36.84
CA VAL A 984 -2.63 6.17 36.50
C VAL A 984 -3.65 5.05 36.79
N LYS A 985 -3.28 3.80 36.52
CA LYS A 985 -4.10 2.63 36.83
C LYS A 985 -4.31 2.44 38.32
N ASP A 986 -3.27 2.55 39.14
CA ASP A 986 -3.35 2.41 40.60
C ASP A 986 -4.29 3.47 41.20
N GLY A 987 -4.20 4.72 40.72
CA GLY A 987 -5.07 5.80 41.17
C GLY A 987 -6.53 5.65 40.71
N THR A 988 -6.74 5.13 39.50
CA THR A 988 -8.08 5.05 38.91
C THR A 988 -8.81 3.75 39.27
N GLN A 989 -8.17 2.60 39.10
CA GLN A 989 -8.76 1.28 39.31
C GLN A 989 -8.48 0.70 40.71
N GLY A 990 -7.60 1.34 41.49
CA GLY A 990 -7.19 0.90 42.82
C GLY A 990 -6.03 -0.10 42.80
N THR A 991 -5.49 -0.37 43.99
CA THR A 991 -4.41 -1.34 44.20
C THR A 991 -4.96 -2.62 44.84
N SER A 992 -4.08 -3.58 45.10
CA SER A 992 -4.44 -4.76 45.90
C SER A 992 -4.70 -4.45 47.38
N GLN A 993 -4.34 -3.26 47.87
CA GLN A 993 -4.46 -2.89 49.29
C GLN A 993 -5.46 -1.75 49.54
N GLY A 994 -6.01 -1.10 48.51
CA GLY A 994 -7.02 -0.05 48.64
C GLY A 994 -7.71 0.33 47.33
N GLY A 995 -8.83 1.04 47.43
CA GLY A 995 -9.64 1.45 46.28
C GLY A 995 -9.16 2.75 45.62
N GLY A 996 -9.26 2.81 44.30
CA GLY A 996 -9.10 4.01 43.48
C GLY A 996 -10.46 4.63 43.11
N LEU A 997 -10.47 5.53 42.12
CA LEU A 997 -11.69 6.24 41.69
C LEU A 997 -12.87 5.30 41.37
N VAL A 998 -12.63 4.14 40.73
CA VAL A 998 -13.67 3.17 40.39
C VAL A 998 -14.43 2.68 41.62
N GLN A 999 -13.72 2.40 42.71
CA GLN A 999 -14.36 1.92 43.94
C GLN A 999 -15.20 3.00 44.61
N TRP A 1000 -14.76 4.26 44.54
CA TRP A 1000 -15.54 5.40 44.99
C TRP A 1000 -16.79 5.62 44.15
N PHE A 1001 -16.71 5.53 42.81
CA PHE A 1001 -17.86 5.65 41.92
C PHE A 1001 -18.89 4.53 42.11
N ASN A 1002 -18.42 3.32 42.41
CA ASN A 1002 -19.26 2.14 42.60
C ASN A 1002 -19.72 1.94 44.06
N ASP A 1003 -19.32 2.81 44.98
CA ASP A 1003 -19.54 2.65 46.43
C ASP A 1003 -19.04 1.29 46.98
N GLN A 1004 -17.96 0.76 46.39
CA GLN A 1004 -17.39 -0.55 46.70
C GLN A 1004 -16.26 -0.43 47.73
N ASN A 1005 -16.44 -0.96 48.92
CA ASN A 1005 -15.40 -1.04 49.96
C ASN A 1005 -14.83 0.32 50.43
N VAL A 1006 -15.56 1.43 50.20
CA VAL A 1006 -15.14 2.80 50.57
C VAL A 1006 -15.89 3.39 51.78
N GLY A 1007 -16.86 2.66 52.36
CA GLY A 1007 -17.55 3.05 53.59
C GLY A 1007 -18.48 4.26 53.49
N ALA A 1008 -18.72 4.75 52.27
CA ALA A 1008 -19.54 5.93 51.93
C ALA A 1008 -20.33 5.65 50.64
N SER A 1009 -21.37 6.44 50.35
CA SER A 1009 -22.15 6.34 49.10
C SER A 1009 -22.14 7.67 48.36
N THR A 1010 -21.41 7.71 47.26
CA THR A 1010 -21.27 8.86 46.36
C THR A 1010 -22.38 8.94 45.33
N ASN A 1011 -23.17 7.87 45.19
CA ASN A 1011 -24.18 7.70 44.14
C ASN A 1011 -23.60 7.98 42.73
N GLY A 1012 -22.31 7.75 42.53
CA GLY A 1012 -21.60 8.00 41.27
C GLY A 1012 -21.35 9.47 40.92
N ASN A 1013 -21.47 10.41 41.88
CA ASN A 1013 -21.17 11.82 41.64
C ASN A 1013 -19.64 12.09 41.71
N PRO A 1014 -19.03 12.65 40.66
CA PRO A 1014 -17.57 12.82 40.59
C PRO A 1014 -16.99 13.76 41.67
N TYR A 1015 -17.77 14.70 42.20
CA TYR A 1015 -17.31 15.64 43.22
C TYR A 1015 -17.31 15.01 44.62
N GLU A 1016 -18.30 14.17 44.91
CA GLU A 1016 -18.32 13.34 46.12
C GLU A 1016 -17.22 12.27 46.06
N VAL A 1017 -17.01 11.66 44.88
CA VAL A 1017 -15.89 10.77 44.60
C VAL A 1017 -14.55 11.47 44.83
N ALA A 1018 -14.35 12.69 44.32
CA ALA A 1018 -13.12 13.44 44.53
C ALA A 1018 -12.86 13.76 46.02
N ARG A 1019 -13.91 14.11 46.80
CA ARG A 1019 -13.78 14.30 48.25
C ARG A 1019 -13.43 13.00 48.97
N GLY A 1020 -14.09 11.91 48.61
CA GLY A 1020 -13.81 10.58 49.13
C GLY A 1020 -12.38 10.15 48.85
N TYR A 1021 -11.93 10.28 47.60
CA TYR A 1021 -10.56 9.98 47.18
C TYR A 1021 -9.52 10.79 47.99
N ASN A 1022 -9.76 12.09 48.19
CA ASN A 1022 -8.83 12.97 48.90
C ASN A 1022 -8.76 12.76 50.42
N SER A 1023 -9.89 12.45 51.08
CA SER A 1023 -10.00 12.52 52.55
C SER A 1023 -10.49 11.24 53.23
N GLY A 1024 -10.91 10.24 52.45
CA GLY A 1024 -11.48 8.99 52.97
C GLY A 1024 -12.85 9.13 53.64
N SER A 1025 -13.43 10.34 53.70
CA SER A 1025 -14.72 10.63 54.32
C SER A 1025 -15.44 11.79 53.61
N ILE A 1026 -16.77 11.89 53.75
CA ILE A 1026 -17.56 12.87 52.98
C ILE A 1026 -18.58 13.55 53.90
N ASN A 1027 -18.54 14.89 53.97
CA ASN A 1027 -19.64 15.71 54.48
C ASN A 1027 -20.56 16.09 53.30
N TYR A 1028 -21.63 15.33 53.07
CA TYR A 1028 -22.53 15.54 51.92
C TYR A 1028 -23.24 16.91 51.91
N ASN A 1029 -23.30 17.60 53.04
CA ASN A 1029 -23.88 18.95 53.11
C ASN A 1029 -22.87 20.04 52.70
N ASP A 1030 -21.58 19.73 52.72
CA ASP A 1030 -20.53 20.67 52.37
C ASP A 1030 -19.24 19.97 51.93
N LEU A 1031 -19.02 19.88 50.61
CA LEU A 1031 -17.82 19.28 50.04
C LEU A 1031 -16.55 20.15 50.20
N SER A 1032 -16.70 21.39 50.67
CA SER A 1032 -15.56 22.24 51.07
C SER A 1032 -15.07 21.95 52.49
N ASP A 1033 -15.85 21.21 53.29
CA ASP A 1033 -15.38 20.65 54.56
C ASP A 1033 -14.29 19.61 54.27
N ALA A 1034 -13.08 19.94 54.69
CA ALA A 1034 -11.90 19.18 54.32
C ALA A 1034 -11.82 17.81 55.01
N GLN A 1035 -12.58 17.59 56.10
CA GLN A 1035 -12.56 16.35 56.88
C GLN A 1035 -11.13 15.85 57.23
N GLY A 1036 -10.21 16.79 57.49
CA GLY A 1036 -8.80 16.50 57.79
C GLY A 1036 -7.83 16.52 56.60
N ALA A 1037 -8.30 16.82 55.38
CA ALA A 1037 -7.50 16.93 54.15
C ALA A 1037 -7.50 18.36 53.57
N THR A 1038 -7.43 18.51 52.24
CA THR A 1038 -7.36 19.83 51.56
C THR A 1038 -8.76 20.41 51.34
N ALA A 1039 -9.04 21.59 51.90
CA ALA A 1039 -10.36 22.22 51.83
C ALA A 1039 -10.78 22.57 50.38
N SER A 1040 -9.87 23.12 49.57
CA SER A 1040 -10.17 23.54 48.20
C SER A 1040 -10.31 22.40 47.20
N TYR A 1041 -9.94 21.16 47.56
CA TYR A 1041 -9.71 20.07 46.61
C TYR A 1041 -10.83 19.88 45.58
N VAL A 1042 -12.08 19.78 46.04
CA VAL A 1042 -13.23 19.54 45.15
C VAL A 1042 -13.54 20.77 44.28
N SER A 1043 -13.35 21.98 44.81
CA SER A 1043 -13.46 23.23 44.04
C SER A 1043 -12.37 23.32 42.97
N ASP A 1044 -11.15 22.89 43.28
CA ASP A 1044 -10.04 22.85 42.33
C ASP A 1044 -10.33 21.89 41.17
N ILE A 1045 -10.78 20.67 41.48
CA ILE A 1045 -11.19 19.69 40.46
C ILE A 1045 -12.32 20.23 39.57
N ALA A 1046 -13.34 20.87 40.16
CA ALA A 1046 -14.45 21.46 39.42
C ALA A 1046 -14.05 22.62 38.50
N ASN A 1047 -13.01 23.38 38.85
CA ASN A 1047 -12.46 24.40 37.97
C ASN A 1047 -11.56 23.79 36.89
N ARG A 1048 -10.75 22.78 37.21
CA ARG A 1048 -9.86 22.11 36.24
C ARG A 1048 -10.63 21.48 35.09
N VAL A 1049 -11.72 20.77 35.37
CA VAL A 1049 -12.58 20.17 34.32
C VAL A 1049 -13.32 21.21 33.47
N GLN A 1050 -13.31 22.48 33.87
CA GLN A 1050 -13.82 23.61 33.09
C GLN A 1050 -12.69 24.47 32.50
N GLY A 1051 -11.42 24.04 32.54
CA GLY A 1051 -10.31 24.72 31.87
C GLY A 1051 -9.52 25.69 32.74
N TRP A 1052 -9.58 25.59 34.07
CA TRP A 1052 -8.65 26.30 34.94
C TRP A 1052 -7.28 25.61 34.98
N ASN A 1053 -6.20 26.38 34.73
CA ASN A 1053 -4.85 25.85 34.60
C ASN A 1053 -3.96 26.02 35.85
N ALA A 1054 -4.45 26.68 36.91
CA ALA A 1054 -3.74 26.92 38.17
C ALA A 1054 -2.41 27.71 38.09
N GLN A 1055 -2.08 28.32 36.96
CA GLN A 1055 -0.79 28.99 36.73
C GLN A 1055 -0.53 30.17 37.69
N ALA A 1056 -1.58 30.89 38.10
CA ALA A 1056 -1.50 32.04 39.00
C ALA A 1056 -1.10 31.69 40.46
N LEU A 1057 -1.24 30.42 40.88
CA LEU A 1057 -0.87 29.96 42.22
C LEU A 1057 0.64 29.70 42.36
N LYS A 1058 1.33 29.26 41.29
CA LYS A 1058 2.78 28.97 41.31
C LYS A 1058 3.66 30.23 41.35
N PHE A 1059 3.18 31.38 40.86
CA PHE A 1059 3.92 32.65 40.96
C PHE A 1059 3.94 33.27 42.36
N LYS A 1060 3.20 32.72 43.33
CA LYS A 1060 3.08 33.26 44.70
C LYS A 1060 3.60 32.36 45.84
N GLY A 1061 4.25 31.23 45.57
CA GLY A 1061 4.52 30.25 46.62
C GLY A 1061 5.80 29.42 46.52
N LYS A 1062 6.98 30.06 46.50
CA LYS A 1062 8.15 29.50 47.22
C LYS A 1062 8.27 30.04 48.65
N ASP A 1063 7.44 31.03 49.02
CA ASP A 1063 7.40 31.65 50.35
C ASP A 1063 5.95 31.94 50.76
N ALA A 1064 5.19 30.92 51.19
CA ALA A 1064 3.96 31.14 51.96
C ALA A 1064 3.61 29.90 52.76
N VAL A 1065 4.28 29.74 53.90
CA VAL A 1065 3.71 29.06 55.04
C VAL A 1065 2.71 30.03 55.68
N ASP A 1066 1.54 29.51 56.02
CA ASP A 1066 0.49 30.10 56.84
C ASP A 1066 -0.68 30.79 56.12
N GLY A 1067 -1.88 30.51 56.64
CA GLY A 1067 -3.17 30.76 56.01
C GLY A 1067 -3.62 32.23 56.01
N SER A 1068 -4.73 32.43 55.30
CA SER A 1068 -5.45 33.68 55.04
C SER A 1068 -4.85 34.56 53.93
N VAL A 1069 -5.62 34.79 52.85
CA VAL A 1069 -6.10 36.11 52.40
C VAL A 1069 -7.17 35.89 51.32
N ALA A 1070 -8.26 36.66 51.44
CA ALA A 1070 -9.49 36.66 50.65
C ALA A 1070 -9.33 37.14 49.19
N TYR A 1071 -10.14 36.59 48.29
CA TYR A 1071 -10.42 37.18 46.98
C TYR A 1071 -11.65 38.07 47.06
N GLN A 1072 -11.48 39.35 46.72
CA GLN A 1072 -12.56 40.34 46.57
C GLN A 1072 -13.25 40.17 45.22
N GLU A 1073 -14.58 40.29 45.25
CA GLU A 1073 -15.48 40.46 44.11
C GLU A 1073 -15.15 41.72 43.28
N SER A 1074 -15.16 41.57 41.95
CA SER A 1074 -15.71 42.56 41.00
C SER A 1074 -16.02 41.90 39.66
#